data_AF-A0A958UFP4-F1
#
_entry.id   AF-A0A958UFP4-F1
#
_cell.length_a   1.000
_cell.length_b   1.000
_cell.length_c   1.000
_cell.angle_alpha   90.00
_cell.angle_beta   90.00
_cell.angle_gamma   90.00
#
_symmetry.space_group_name_H-M   'P 1'
#
loop_
_entity.id
_entity.type
_entity.pdbx_description
1 polymer ?
#
loop_
_entity_poly.entity_id
_entity_poly.type
_entity_poly.pdbx_seq_one_letter_code
_entity_poly.pdbx_strand_id
1 'polypeptide(L)'
;MKRFTTFLCIALLSFVFHGITAQNSNQDTEIPEDFYNQLEWRNIGPYRGGRSLGAAGSPGRPNEYYFGATGGGLWKTVDGGTEWFPVTDGQVTSSSVGAVAVAETNPDIVYIGMGEVQLRGSITQGDGVYKTTDGGKTWRHLGLEETQAVARIRIHPTNPDIVYVAALGHPYGDNPERGVFKSTDGGNTWKKTLFVSEKAGAVDLIIDRNNPNVLYASTWQVYRKAWKMWGGGPDCKLWKSTDGGETWSDLTKNPGMPEGPIGKIGVTVSPADSNRVWAIVEANEGGVFRSDDAGKTWTRTNDERKLRQRAFYYSRIYADPWNKDIVYGLNVDFWKSTDGGKTFDIEINVPHGDNHDLWIDPNNPQRMISSNDGGGNVSINGGKTWTEQDYITTQLYHVMTTSDVPYHVAGAQQDNSTIAVPSDGWDHMQARGPNHGWYYAVGGGESGWITQHPTKPDIFYAGSQGALLTRYDRSNGQTRDIQVYPRFFSGEPASALPERWQWTFPIMFAPQDENVMYTCSQHVWKTTDDGQSWEKISPDLTYADPETLGKTGGVITMDMNGPEIYATVFALAPSNHDINTIWAGSDDGKIHITRDGGKNWEDITPKDLPKFSRVSIIDESIHNPGTLYVAANRYQVDDREPYVFKTHDYGKTWTKIINGIAPGHFARAVREDPVRPGLLFLATEHGVYFSMNDGELWRSLQLELPDTPIRDLVIKDNDVVLGSHGRGFWILDNIQPLRQFKGEMKTKKATLFKPADAIRGISNLDLQYYLSEQAETVTFEILDADGNFITSFSGDQPKYKRDPNVPWWQREPAKPTTAKGLNTYSWNLRYPGATTFEGMIIWSGRPANGPKAPLGNYKIRMKVGDYSETHDFEIKIDPNLKGITKEDLQEQYELASKIMGKTSAANEAVIKIREIKSQLNDAKGKISSSDYSRTVDPFVKKISAIEEDLYQVKNQSGQDPLNFPIKLNNRLASLRRSVETGDARPTDGAYKVFKELSAELEQHLGKLDQTLSSDLSKINQLLKKAGKKEITK
;
A
#
# COMPACT_ATOMS: atom_id res chain seq x y z
N MET A 1 88.76 -32.82 -22.16
CA MET A 1 88.61 -33.82 -23.26
C MET A 1 87.22 -34.43 -23.17
N LYS A 2 86.49 -34.60 -24.30
CA LYS A 2 85.17 -35.26 -24.46
C LYS A 2 84.00 -34.56 -23.67
N ARG A 3 82.87 -34.11 -24.27
CA ARG A 3 81.80 -34.76 -25.09
C ARG A 3 80.86 -35.64 -24.24
N PHE A 4 79.52 -35.64 -24.34
CA PHE A 4 78.51 -34.92 -25.18
C PHE A 4 77.39 -34.32 -24.25
N THR A 5 76.49 -33.37 -24.55
CA THR A 5 75.74 -32.86 -25.75
C THR A 5 74.42 -33.59 -26.08
N THR A 6 73.47 -32.84 -26.69
CA THR A 6 72.09 -33.18 -27.16
C THR A 6 70.99 -32.77 -26.16
N PHE A 7 69.91 -32.06 -26.48
CA PHE A 7 69.57 -31.03 -27.53
C PHE A 7 68.25 -30.31 -27.10
N LEU A 8 67.55 -29.40 -27.81
CA LEU A 8 67.49 -28.99 -29.23
C LEU A 8 67.48 -27.45 -29.41
N CYS A 9 66.47 -26.83 -30.08
CA CYS A 9 66.42 -25.40 -30.45
C CYS A 9 65.01 -24.77 -30.37
N ILE A 10 64.96 -23.43 -30.41
CA ILE A 10 63.79 -22.53 -30.40
C ILE A 10 63.24 -22.28 -31.82
N ALA A 11 61.91 -22.23 -32.00
CA ALA A 11 61.21 -21.26 -32.89
C ALA A 11 59.67 -21.31 -32.77
N LEU A 12 59.04 -20.13 -32.77
CA LEU A 12 57.68 -19.79 -33.23
C LEU A 12 56.46 -20.61 -32.76
N LEU A 13 55.58 -19.98 -31.95
CA LEU A 13 54.19 -19.72 -32.38
C LEU A 13 53.51 -18.61 -31.55
N SER A 14 52.51 -17.98 -32.15
CA SER A 14 51.86 -16.73 -31.74
C SER A 14 50.94 -16.88 -30.52
N PHE A 15 50.87 -15.84 -29.68
CA PHE A 15 49.71 -15.57 -28.83
C PHE A 15 49.24 -14.13 -29.03
N VAL A 16 47.95 -13.97 -29.35
CA VAL A 16 47.33 -12.66 -29.56
C VAL A 16 46.84 -12.12 -28.22
N PHE A 17 47.53 -11.12 -27.68
CA PHE A 17 46.99 -10.30 -26.60
C PHE A 17 45.83 -9.45 -27.13
N HIS A 18 44.61 -9.95 -26.96
CA HIS A 18 43.44 -9.07 -26.95
C HIS A 18 43.50 -8.25 -25.66
N GLY A 19 44.00 -7.03 -25.76
CA GLY A 19 43.93 -6.06 -24.67
C GLY A 19 42.47 -5.71 -24.42
N ILE A 20 41.87 -6.27 -23.37
CA ILE A 20 40.57 -5.82 -22.88
C ILE A 20 40.77 -4.40 -22.37
N THR A 21 40.35 -3.43 -23.18
CA THR A 21 40.27 -2.04 -22.76
C THR A 21 39.14 -1.90 -21.76
N ALA A 22 39.48 -1.87 -20.47
CA ALA A 22 38.60 -1.41 -19.42
C ALA A 22 38.31 0.10 -19.65
N GLN A 23 37.33 0.40 -20.49
CA GLN A 23 36.79 1.75 -20.62
C GLN A 23 35.99 2.09 -19.35
N ASN A 24 36.01 3.36 -18.96
CA ASN A 24 35.39 3.85 -17.73
C ASN A 24 33.86 3.63 -17.75
N SER A 25 33.35 2.64 -17.02
CA SER A 25 31.91 2.41 -16.80
C SER A 25 31.28 3.29 -15.71
N ASN A 26 32.10 4.02 -14.94
CA ASN A 26 31.68 4.87 -13.81
C ASN A 26 30.83 6.12 -14.17
N GLN A 27 30.17 6.17 -15.34
CA GLN A 27 29.23 7.24 -15.71
C GLN A 27 27.75 6.84 -15.59
N ASP A 28 27.43 5.53 -15.63
CA ASP A 28 26.05 5.01 -15.53
C ASP A 28 25.56 4.82 -14.08
N THR A 29 26.47 4.78 -13.09
CA THR A 29 26.16 4.47 -11.67
C THR A 29 25.45 5.61 -10.92
N GLU A 30 25.48 6.83 -11.45
CA GLU A 30 25.00 8.03 -10.78
C GLU A 30 23.74 8.59 -11.44
N ILE A 31 22.59 7.96 -11.18
CA ILE A 31 21.28 8.47 -11.59
C ILE A 31 20.95 9.76 -10.80
N PRO A 32 20.60 10.90 -11.47
CA PRO A 32 20.22 12.13 -10.77
C PRO A 32 18.92 11.98 -9.98
N GLU A 33 18.80 12.68 -8.86
CA GLU A 33 17.57 12.65 -8.05
C GLU A 33 16.37 13.22 -8.83
N ASP A 34 16.57 14.30 -9.60
CA ASP A 34 15.54 14.91 -10.45
C ASP A 34 15.07 14.06 -11.64
N PHE A 35 15.69 12.89 -11.85
CA PHE A 35 15.26 11.89 -12.83
C PHE A 35 14.18 10.95 -12.27
N TYR A 36 14.23 10.62 -10.97
CA TYR A 36 13.32 9.63 -10.37
C TYR A 36 12.39 10.20 -9.29
N ASN A 37 12.66 11.40 -8.76
CA ASN A 37 11.82 12.02 -7.71
C ASN A 37 10.46 12.59 -8.19
N GLN A 38 10.07 12.32 -9.45
CA GLN A 38 8.73 12.56 -9.99
C GLN A 38 8.01 11.24 -10.38
N LEU A 39 8.53 10.09 -9.95
CA LEU A 39 7.73 8.87 -9.85
C LEU A 39 6.79 9.01 -8.63
N GLU A 40 5.64 8.35 -8.65
CA GLU A 40 4.61 8.43 -7.59
C GLU A 40 4.20 7.01 -7.14
N TRP A 41 4.12 6.77 -5.82
CA TRP A 41 3.63 5.52 -5.23
C TRP A 41 2.10 5.55 -5.06
N ARG A 42 1.39 4.70 -5.81
CA ARG A 42 -0.06 4.58 -5.76
C ARG A 42 -0.50 3.55 -4.73
N ASN A 43 -1.14 3.99 -3.64
CA ASN A 43 -1.81 3.10 -2.69
C ASN A 43 -3.08 2.51 -3.32
N ILE A 44 -3.26 1.18 -3.22
CA ILE A 44 -4.42 0.45 -3.78
C ILE A 44 -5.34 -0.15 -2.69
N GLY A 45 -5.10 0.19 -1.42
CA GLY A 45 -5.83 -0.33 -0.27
C GLY A 45 -5.30 -1.70 0.20
N PRO A 46 -6.17 -2.58 0.71
CA PRO A 46 -7.61 -2.41 0.90
C PRO A 46 -7.94 -1.48 2.10
N TYR A 47 -9.15 -0.92 2.12
CA TYR A 47 -9.72 -0.27 3.30
C TYR A 47 -10.16 -1.36 4.29
N ARG A 48 -9.25 -1.76 5.17
CA ARG A 48 -9.46 -2.78 6.20
C ARG A 48 -8.41 -2.58 7.28
N GLY A 49 -8.87 -2.42 8.52
CA GLY A 49 -8.00 -2.13 9.66
C GLY A 49 -7.04 -3.26 10.02
N GLY A 50 -6.13 -2.94 10.92
CA GLY A 50 -5.06 -3.81 11.44
C GLY A 50 -4.49 -3.20 12.74
N ARG A 51 -3.64 -3.94 13.44
CA ARG A 51 -3.39 -3.74 14.88
C ARG A 51 -3.07 -2.31 15.31
N SER A 52 -3.84 -1.83 16.29
CA SER A 52 -3.61 -0.59 17.04
C SER A 52 -3.31 -0.88 18.51
N LEU A 53 -2.38 -0.14 19.12
CA LEU A 53 -1.91 -0.39 20.49
C LEU A 53 -2.13 0.78 21.47
N GLY A 54 -2.52 1.96 20.96
CA GLY A 54 -2.73 3.17 21.75
C GLY A 54 -3.95 3.96 21.27
N ALA A 55 -4.76 4.45 22.21
CA ALA A 55 -6.01 5.17 21.91
C ALA A 55 -6.20 6.40 22.81
N ALA A 56 -6.69 7.51 22.23
CA ALA A 56 -7.07 8.68 23.01
C ALA A 56 -8.22 9.47 22.36
N GLY A 57 -9.18 9.91 23.18
CA GLY A 57 -10.22 10.86 22.77
C GLY A 57 -9.97 12.25 23.34
N SER A 58 -10.69 13.24 22.80
CA SER A 58 -10.70 14.60 23.33
C SER A 58 -11.87 14.81 24.30
N PRO A 59 -11.65 15.22 25.57
CA PRO A 59 -12.73 15.62 26.47
C PRO A 59 -13.37 16.96 26.06
N GLY A 60 -12.63 17.81 25.35
CA GLY A 60 -13.06 19.15 24.92
C GLY A 60 -13.66 19.23 23.51
N ARG A 61 -13.38 18.26 22.64
CA ARG A 61 -13.94 18.15 21.28
C ARG A 61 -14.65 16.78 21.14
N PRO A 62 -15.99 16.71 21.34
CA PRO A 62 -16.70 15.43 21.52
C PRO A 62 -16.59 14.38 20.40
N ASN A 63 -16.24 14.83 19.19
CA ASN A 63 -16.13 13.96 18.01
C ASN A 63 -14.68 13.68 17.60
N GLU A 64 -13.69 14.22 18.33
CA GLU A 64 -12.26 14.04 18.02
C GLU A 64 -11.63 12.89 18.81
N TYR A 65 -11.04 11.94 18.08
CA TYR A 65 -10.33 10.79 18.62
C TYR A 65 -9.12 10.44 17.76
N TYR A 66 -8.17 9.71 18.35
CA TYR A 66 -6.92 9.27 17.74
C TYR A 66 -6.63 7.81 18.09
N PHE A 67 -6.07 7.05 17.14
CA PHE A 67 -5.50 5.72 17.41
C PHE A 67 -4.12 5.55 16.77
N GLY A 68 -3.26 4.76 17.43
CA GLY A 68 -1.90 4.49 17.02
C GLY A 68 -1.77 3.11 16.36
N ALA A 69 -1.68 3.08 15.03
CA ALA A 69 -1.50 1.86 14.26
C ALA A 69 -0.07 1.33 14.40
N THR A 70 0.10 0.01 14.24
CA THR A 70 1.42 -0.63 14.24
C THR A 70 1.98 -0.73 12.83
N GLY A 71 3.13 -0.08 12.61
CA GLY A 71 3.68 0.21 11.27
C GLY A 71 2.80 1.12 10.39
N GLY A 72 1.78 1.79 10.96
CA GLY A 72 0.71 2.47 10.22
C GLY A 72 0.47 3.94 10.56
N GLY A 73 1.24 4.51 11.48
CA GLY A 73 1.16 5.93 11.89
C GLY A 73 0.06 6.23 12.90
N LEU A 74 -0.10 7.51 13.24
CA LEU A 74 -1.25 7.99 14.01
C LEU A 74 -2.39 8.34 13.07
N TRP A 75 -3.60 7.86 13.38
CA TRP A 75 -4.82 8.18 12.67
C TRP A 75 -5.74 9.03 13.53
N LYS A 76 -6.47 9.94 12.88
CA LYS A 76 -7.36 10.92 13.51
C LYS A 76 -8.75 10.91 12.87
N THR A 77 -9.79 11.03 13.71
CA THR A 77 -11.15 11.37 13.31
C THR A 77 -11.59 12.69 13.96
N VAL A 78 -12.58 13.37 13.36
CA VAL A 78 -13.23 14.58 13.91
C VAL A 78 -14.76 14.52 13.86
N ASP A 79 -15.35 13.41 13.40
CA ASP A 79 -16.79 13.23 13.22
C ASP A 79 -17.42 12.19 14.17
N GLY A 80 -16.60 11.51 14.98
CA GLY A 80 -17.02 10.42 15.85
C GLY A 80 -16.49 9.04 15.43
N GLY A 81 -15.60 8.96 14.44
CA GLY A 81 -14.99 7.71 13.97
C GLY A 81 -15.61 7.14 12.70
N THR A 82 -16.32 7.97 11.93
CA THR A 82 -16.88 7.63 10.62
C THR A 82 -15.81 7.76 9.54
N GLU A 83 -15.12 8.91 9.47
CA GLU A 83 -13.93 9.10 8.63
C GLU A 83 -12.66 9.17 9.48
N TRP A 84 -11.57 8.58 8.96
CA TRP A 84 -10.25 8.51 9.60
C TRP A 84 -9.16 8.91 8.62
N PHE A 85 -8.23 9.75 9.07
CA PHE A 85 -7.12 10.27 8.26
C PHE A 85 -5.77 10.04 8.96
N PRO A 86 -4.71 9.63 8.23
CA PRO A 86 -3.37 9.59 8.80
C PRO A 86 -2.88 11.03 9.03
N VAL A 87 -2.22 11.25 10.18
CA VAL A 87 -1.74 12.59 10.59
C VAL A 87 -0.24 12.64 10.85
N THR A 88 0.51 11.57 10.52
CA THR A 88 1.97 11.47 10.70
C THR A 88 2.74 11.22 9.40
N ASP A 89 2.08 10.88 8.30
CA ASP A 89 2.72 10.53 7.03
C ASP A 89 3.65 11.67 6.55
N GLY A 90 4.92 11.35 6.29
CA GLY A 90 5.96 12.31 5.90
C GLY A 90 6.51 13.20 7.03
N GLN A 91 6.13 12.98 8.30
CA GLN A 91 6.53 13.82 9.45
C GLN A 91 7.25 13.09 10.59
N VAL A 92 7.39 11.77 10.50
CA VAL A 92 7.98 10.90 11.53
C VAL A 92 8.92 9.86 10.89
N THR A 93 9.91 9.40 11.65
CA THR A 93 10.89 8.36 11.26
C THR A 93 10.65 7.00 11.95
N SER A 94 9.43 6.79 12.44
CA SER A 94 8.85 5.49 12.77
C SER A 94 7.33 5.59 12.65
N SER A 95 6.65 4.52 12.27
CA SER A 95 5.18 4.49 12.15
C SER A 95 4.49 3.50 13.08
N SER A 96 5.21 2.81 13.98
CA SER A 96 4.55 1.99 15.01
C SER A 96 4.26 2.85 16.24
N VAL A 97 2.99 3.13 16.54
CA VAL A 97 2.58 4.07 17.60
C VAL A 97 1.98 3.31 18.78
N GLY A 98 2.81 2.95 19.76
CA GLY A 98 2.42 2.18 20.95
C GLY A 98 1.67 2.95 22.04
N ALA A 99 1.77 4.29 22.04
CA ALA A 99 1.10 5.14 23.03
C ALA A 99 0.60 6.47 22.43
N VAL A 100 -0.59 6.90 22.84
CA VAL A 100 -1.20 8.17 22.44
C VAL A 100 -1.72 8.90 23.69
N ALA A 101 -1.53 10.21 23.80
CA ALA A 101 -2.09 11.02 24.87
C ALA A 101 -2.49 12.43 24.39
N VAL A 102 -3.76 12.79 24.56
CA VAL A 102 -4.32 14.13 24.29
C VAL A 102 -4.42 14.89 25.61
N ALA A 103 -4.00 16.16 25.65
CA ALA A 103 -4.09 16.96 26.89
C ALA A 103 -5.53 17.42 27.17
N GLU A 104 -6.03 17.17 28.39
CA GLU A 104 -7.40 17.58 28.79
C GLU A 104 -7.62 19.10 28.68
N THR A 105 -6.58 19.91 28.92
CA THR A 105 -6.63 21.37 28.91
C THR A 105 -6.60 21.99 27.51
N ASN A 106 -6.00 21.31 26.54
CA ASN A 106 -5.92 21.77 25.15
C ASN A 106 -5.71 20.57 24.21
N PRO A 107 -6.75 20.12 23.48
CA PRO A 107 -6.65 18.94 22.63
C PRO A 107 -5.87 19.14 21.32
N ASP A 108 -5.37 20.36 21.04
CA ASP A 108 -4.34 20.55 20.00
C ASP A 108 -2.96 20.07 20.45
N ILE A 109 -2.76 19.86 21.76
CA ILE A 109 -1.54 19.26 22.32
C ILE A 109 -1.76 17.74 22.44
N VAL A 110 -1.08 16.99 21.57
CA VAL A 110 -1.06 15.52 21.57
C VAL A 110 0.39 15.05 21.60
N TYR A 111 0.66 14.03 22.41
CA TYR A 111 1.93 13.33 22.47
C TYR A 111 1.74 11.90 21.98
N ILE A 112 2.71 11.38 21.22
CA ILE A 112 2.76 9.98 20.78
C ILE A 112 4.09 9.34 21.17
N GLY A 113 4.03 8.06 21.54
CA GLY A 113 5.18 7.24 21.88
C GLY A 113 5.30 6.08 20.91
N MET A 114 6.52 5.83 20.44
CA MET A 114 6.78 4.97 19.30
C MET A 114 7.25 3.56 19.71
N GLY A 115 7.11 2.60 18.81
CA GLY A 115 7.40 1.18 19.02
C GLY A 115 6.31 0.45 19.81
N GLU A 116 6.47 -0.86 19.98
CA GLU A 116 5.42 -1.76 20.48
C GLU A 116 5.82 -2.49 21.77
N VAL A 117 4.92 -2.53 22.76
CA VAL A 117 5.15 -3.22 24.05
C VAL A 117 4.39 -4.54 24.19
N GLN A 118 3.65 -4.91 23.14
CA GLN A 118 2.94 -6.17 23.00
C GLN A 118 3.84 -7.19 22.28
N LEU A 119 4.78 -7.78 23.04
CA LEU A 119 5.94 -8.55 22.56
C LEU A 119 5.62 -9.89 21.85
N ARG A 120 4.78 -9.89 20.81
CA ARG A 120 4.58 -10.99 19.85
C ARG A 120 5.78 -11.06 18.89
N GLY A 121 5.92 -12.14 18.11
CA GLY A 121 7.10 -12.39 17.28
C GLY A 121 7.37 -11.40 16.13
N SER A 122 6.41 -10.53 15.77
CA SER A 122 6.44 -9.72 14.54
C SER A 122 6.69 -8.21 14.73
N ILE A 123 6.78 -7.71 15.97
CA ILE A 123 6.73 -6.27 16.30
C ILE A 123 7.83 -5.39 15.66
N THR A 124 7.50 -4.10 15.55
CA THR A 124 8.34 -3.00 15.07
C THR A 124 8.84 -2.12 16.22
N GLN A 125 10.05 -1.58 16.08
CA GLN A 125 10.66 -0.68 17.08
C GLN A 125 10.45 0.79 16.72
N GLY A 126 10.43 1.63 17.77
CA GLY A 126 10.27 3.07 17.70
C GLY A 126 11.59 3.84 17.77
N ASP A 127 11.46 5.15 17.64
CA ASP A 127 12.49 6.18 17.68
C ASP A 127 12.22 7.24 18.78
N GLY A 128 11.41 6.91 19.79
CA GLY A 128 11.18 7.73 20.98
C GLY A 128 9.78 8.32 21.08
N VAL A 129 9.69 9.65 21.21
CA VAL A 129 8.45 10.39 21.49
C VAL A 129 8.31 11.62 20.59
N TYR A 130 7.10 11.89 20.10
CA TYR A 130 6.76 13.11 19.36
C TYR A 130 5.63 13.91 20.03
N LYS A 131 5.55 15.21 19.73
CA LYS A 131 4.49 16.13 20.15
C LYS A 131 3.99 16.97 18.98
N THR A 132 2.69 17.18 18.92
CA THR A 132 2.04 18.23 18.13
C THR A 132 1.47 19.30 19.07
N THR A 133 1.26 20.52 18.55
CA THR A 133 0.58 21.63 19.25
C THR A 133 -0.50 22.31 18.41
N ASP A 134 -0.87 21.71 17.26
CA ASP A 134 -1.85 22.22 16.31
C ASP A 134 -2.93 21.19 15.90
N GLY A 135 -3.04 20.11 16.68
CA GLY A 135 -3.99 19.02 16.50
C GLY A 135 -3.54 17.95 15.50
N GLY A 136 -2.23 17.81 15.25
CA GLY A 136 -1.65 16.79 14.36
C GLY A 136 -1.39 17.24 12.94
N LYS A 137 -1.21 18.54 12.68
CA LYS A 137 -0.80 19.07 11.37
C LYS A 137 0.72 19.14 11.26
N THR A 138 1.39 19.46 12.36
CA THR A 138 2.85 19.41 12.51
C THR A 138 3.27 18.60 13.73
N TRP A 139 4.34 17.81 13.60
CA TRP A 139 4.96 17.05 14.69
C TRP A 139 6.40 17.50 14.94
N ARG A 140 6.82 17.39 16.20
CA ARG A 140 8.20 17.60 16.65
C ARG A 140 8.64 16.41 17.49
N HIS A 141 9.75 15.79 17.11
CA HIS A 141 10.45 14.78 17.90
C HIS A 141 10.98 15.36 19.23
N LEU A 142 10.98 14.56 20.29
CA LEU A 142 11.27 14.95 21.67
C LEU A 142 12.43 14.14 22.30
N GLY A 143 13.24 13.47 21.50
CA GLY A 143 14.26 12.54 21.99
C GLY A 143 13.67 11.21 22.47
N LEU A 144 14.40 10.57 23.39
CA LEU A 144 14.14 9.21 23.89
C LEU A 144 14.28 8.09 22.83
N GLU A 145 15.13 8.29 21.82
CA GLU A 145 15.37 7.37 20.70
C GLU A 145 15.61 5.91 21.14
N GLU A 146 16.62 5.67 21.98
CA GLU A 146 16.99 4.35 22.51
C GLU A 146 15.96 3.75 23.49
N THR A 147 14.76 4.34 23.67
CA THR A 147 13.68 3.65 24.37
C THR A 147 13.07 2.53 23.55
N GLN A 148 13.10 2.60 22.20
CA GLN A 148 12.57 1.65 21.21
C GLN A 148 11.11 1.16 21.34
N ALA A 149 10.45 1.30 22.50
CA ALA A 149 9.08 0.86 22.76
C ALA A 149 8.48 1.63 23.95
N VAL A 150 7.62 2.61 23.64
CA VAL A 150 6.91 3.41 24.65
C VAL A 150 5.56 2.77 25.00
N ALA A 151 5.38 2.43 26.27
CA ALA A 151 4.21 1.69 26.75
C ALA A 151 2.99 2.58 27.01
N ARG A 152 3.21 3.74 27.64
CA ARG A 152 2.17 4.72 28.00
C ARG A 152 2.76 6.11 28.10
N ILE A 153 1.97 7.10 27.68
CA ILE A 153 2.19 8.51 27.99
C ILE A 153 1.04 8.98 28.89
N ARG A 154 1.35 9.80 29.89
CA ARG A 154 0.36 10.45 30.77
C ARG A 154 0.70 11.93 30.93
N ILE A 155 -0.30 12.78 30.72
CA ILE A 155 -0.20 14.24 30.81
C ILE A 155 -0.90 14.67 32.10
N HIS A 156 -0.33 15.62 32.84
CA HIS A 156 -0.94 16.15 34.05
C HIS A 156 -2.25 16.89 33.71
N PRO A 157 -3.40 16.57 34.34
CA PRO A 157 -4.73 16.92 33.84
C PRO A 157 -5.02 18.43 33.80
N THR A 158 -4.22 19.26 34.48
CA THR A 158 -4.33 20.72 34.47
C THR A 158 -3.06 21.45 33.99
N ASN A 159 -2.03 20.72 33.51
CA ASN A 159 -0.81 21.34 32.99
C ASN A 159 -0.17 20.46 31.89
N PRO A 160 -0.26 20.85 30.59
CA PRO A 160 0.21 20.02 29.48
C PRO A 160 1.74 19.91 29.35
N ASP A 161 2.51 20.69 30.13
CA ASP A 161 3.97 20.64 30.11
C ASP A 161 4.56 19.64 31.13
N ILE A 162 3.76 19.22 32.12
CA ILE A 162 4.10 18.10 33.00
C ILE A 162 3.57 16.82 32.34
N VAL A 163 4.51 16.04 31.79
CA VAL A 163 4.22 14.82 31.02
C VAL A 163 5.17 13.70 31.42
N TYR A 164 4.66 12.49 31.47
CA TYR A 164 5.36 11.29 31.90
C TYR A 164 5.30 10.23 30.81
N VAL A 165 6.42 9.53 30.60
CA VAL A 165 6.60 8.47 29.61
C VAL A 165 7.02 7.19 30.34
N ALA A 166 6.26 6.11 30.16
CA ALA A 166 6.65 4.77 30.57
C ALA A 166 7.29 4.06 29.38
N ALA A 167 8.60 3.82 29.46
CA ALA A 167 9.39 3.16 28.42
C ALA A 167 9.71 1.72 28.82
N LEU A 168 9.41 0.78 27.92
CA LEU A 168 9.81 -0.61 28.07
C LEU A 168 11.32 -0.80 27.87
N GLY A 169 11.94 -0.02 26.97
CA GLY A 169 13.30 -0.23 26.48
C GLY A 169 13.35 -1.18 25.28
N HIS A 170 14.56 -1.57 24.89
CA HIS A 170 14.81 -2.44 23.75
C HIS A 170 14.02 -3.75 23.89
N PRO A 171 13.13 -4.09 22.92
CA PRO A 171 12.40 -5.36 22.95
C PRO A 171 13.31 -6.59 22.85
N TYR A 172 14.50 -6.42 22.25
CA TYR A 172 15.37 -7.52 21.85
C TYR A 172 16.72 -7.57 22.58
N GLY A 173 17.04 -6.63 23.48
CA GLY A 173 18.31 -6.58 24.21
C GLY A 173 18.22 -5.86 25.56
N ASP A 174 19.23 -6.01 26.42
CA ASP A 174 19.34 -5.24 27.67
C ASP A 174 19.74 -3.79 27.33
N ASN A 175 19.09 -2.78 27.92
CA ASN A 175 19.45 -1.37 27.66
C ASN A 175 19.12 -0.44 28.86
N PRO A 176 19.81 0.72 29.02
CA PRO A 176 19.58 1.62 30.14
C PRO A 176 18.30 2.46 30.02
N GLU A 177 17.76 2.65 28.81
CA GLU A 177 16.64 3.57 28.51
C GLU A 177 15.27 2.94 28.82
N ARG A 178 15.16 2.50 30.07
CA ARG A 178 14.02 1.81 30.66
C ARG A 178 13.42 2.60 31.82
N GLY A 179 12.13 2.39 32.07
CA GLY A 179 11.42 2.90 33.25
C GLY A 179 10.59 4.15 32.97
N VAL A 180 10.42 5.02 33.98
CA VAL A 180 9.60 6.24 33.85
C VAL A 180 10.48 7.47 33.68
N PHE A 181 10.18 8.24 32.63
CA PHE A 181 10.75 9.56 32.36
C PHE A 181 9.69 10.65 32.63
N LYS A 182 10.12 11.78 33.18
CA LYS A 182 9.29 12.96 33.49
C LYS A 182 9.85 14.20 32.80
N SER A 183 8.97 14.96 32.16
CA SER A 183 9.19 16.34 31.73
C SER A 183 8.39 17.29 32.63
N THR A 184 8.88 18.52 32.79
CA THR A 184 8.11 19.66 33.33
C THR A 184 8.12 20.88 32.41
N ASP A 185 8.55 20.70 31.16
CA ASP A 185 8.75 21.77 30.16
C ASP A 185 8.12 21.43 28.79
N GLY A 186 7.19 20.46 28.77
CA GLY A 186 6.50 20.04 27.56
C GLY A 186 7.29 19.12 26.63
N GLY A 187 8.25 18.37 27.18
CA GLY A 187 9.06 17.39 26.47
C GLY A 187 10.32 17.96 25.84
N ASN A 188 10.83 19.10 26.33
CA ASN A 188 12.13 19.63 25.91
C ASN A 188 13.27 18.98 26.71
N THR A 189 13.04 18.61 27.98
CA THR A 189 14.00 17.85 28.79
C THR A 189 13.31 16.71 29.55
N TRP A 190 14.03 15.59 29.72
CA TRP A 190 13.53 14.39 30.37
C TRP A 190 14.41 13.97 31.54
N LYS A 191 13.81 13.81 32.72
CA LYS A 191 14.41 13.20 33.90
C LYS A 191 13.93 11.75 34.02
N LYS A 192 14.84 10.77 34.01
CA LYS A 192 14.54 9.38 34.38
C LYS A 192 14.30 9.33 35.90
N THR A 193 13.07 9.05 36.36
CA THR A 193 12.70 9.09 37.80
C THR A 193 12.36 7.72 38.39
N LEU A 194 12.03 6.73 37.57
CA LEU A 194 11.98 5.33 37.97
C LEU A 194 12.85 4.50 37.04
N PHE A 195 13.79 3.74 37.62
CA PHE A 195 14.63 2.76 36.94
C PHE A 195 14.87 1.59 37.91
N VAL A 196 14.98 0.37 37.40
CA VAL A 196 15.15 -0.84 38.22
C VAL A 196 16.38 -1.61 37.76
N SER A 197 16.43 -1.96 36.47
CA SER A 197 17.57 -2.58 35.81
C SER A 197 17.47 -2.40 34.30
N GLU A 198 18.55 -2.71 33.58
CA GLU A 198 18.60 -2.73 32.11
C GLU A 198 17.72 -3.85 31.48
N LYS A 199 17.03 -4.63 32.32
CA LYS A 199 16.18 -5.78 31.97
C LYS A 199 14.70 -5.54 32.22
N ALA A 200 14.32 -4.44 32.86
CA ALA A 200 12.96 -4.18 33.30
C ALA A 200 12.54 -2.72 33.07
N GLY A 201 11.65 -2.50 32.09
CA GLY A 201 11.08 -1.19 31.76
C GLY A 201 9.67 -1.00 32.32
N ALA A 202 9.18 0.24 32.25
CA ALA A 202 7.84 0.58 32.71
C ALA A 202 6.81 0.28 31.61
N VAL A 203 5.73 -0.42 31.99
CA VAL A 203 4.73 -0.94 31.04
C VAL A 203 3.32 -0.39 31.26
N ASP A 204 3.00 0.04 32.48
CA ASP A 204 1.80 0.81 32.77
C ASP A 204 2.11 2.00 33.67
N LEU A 205 1.27 3.03 33.55
CA LEU A 205 1.40 4.29 34.26
C LEU A 205 0.03 4.97 34.31
N ILE A 206 -0.38 5.40 35.50
CA ILE A 206 -1.62 6.14 35.71
C ILE A 206 -1.40 7.26 36.74
N ILE A 207 -2.05 8.40 36.51
CA ILE A 207 -2.08 9.56 37.42
C ILE A 207 -3.44 9.54 38.14
N ASP A 208 -3.46 9.78 39.45
CA ASP A 208 -4.71 10.08 40.15
C ASP A 208 -5.23 11.46 39.70
N ARG A 209 -6.36 11.47 38.98
CA ARG A 209 -6.94 12.71 38.43
C ARG A 209 -7.38 13.70 39.51
N ASN A 210 -7.68 13.24 40.73
CA ASN A 210 -8.06 14.10 41.86
C ASN A 210 -6.85 14.63 42.63
N ASN A 211 -5.71 13.93 42.59
CA ASN A 211 -4.45 14.36 43.19
C ASN A 211 -3.25 13.98 42.31
N PRO A 212 -2.92 14.82 41.29
CA PRO A 212 -1.89 14.47 40.30
C PRO A 212 -0.45 14.30 40.79
N ASN A 213 -0.19 14.52 42.10
CA ASN A 213 1.07 14.13 42.73
C ASN A 213 1.14 12.61 43.00
N VAL A 214 -0.01 11.93 43.04
CA VAL A 214 -0.11 10.48 43.19
C VAL A 214 -0.10 9.83 41.81
N LEU A 215 0.87 8.94 41.60
CA LEU A 215 0.98 8.14 40.39
C LEU A 215 1.20 6.68 40.79
N TYR A 216 0.71 5.76 39.96
CA TYR A 216 1.03 4.34 40.04
C TYR A 216 1.67 3.90 38.73
N ALA A 217 2.72 3.08 38.81
CA ALA A 217 3.44 2.57 37.66
C ALA A 217 3.79 1.09 37.85
N SER A 218 3.99 0.36 36.77
CA SER A 218 4.48 -1.02 36.83
C SER A 218 5.72 -1.20 35.97
N THR A 219 6.70 -1.95 36.50
CA THR A 219 7.87 -2.41 35.73
C THR A 219 7.75 -3.89 35.43
N TRP A 220 8.21 -4.31 34.25
CA TRP A 220 8.14 -5.69 33.77
C TRP A 220 9.51 -6.12 33.26
N GLN A 221 10.06 -7.18 33.85
CA GLN A 221 11.29 -7.81 33.40
C GLN A 221 10.98 -8.73 32.22
N VAL A 222 11.47 -8.35 31.03
CA VAL A 222 11.14 -9.05 29.77
C VAL A 222 12.14 -8.71 28.65
N TYR A 223 12.37 -9.68 27.77
CA TYR A 223 12.99 -9.46 26.45
C TYR A 223 12.63 -10.62 25.50
N ARG A 224 12.79 -10.41 24.19
CA ARG A 224 12.55 -11.42 23.16
C ARG A 224 13.80 -11.65 22.30
N LYS A 225 13.88 -12.82 21.68
CA LYS A 225 14.69 -13.18 20.51
C LYS A 225 13.78 -13.96 19.54
N ALA A 226 14.21 -14.21 18.30
CA ALA A 226 13.34 -14.86 17.30
C ALA A 226 12.71 -16.18 17.78
N TRP A 227 13.50 -17.03 18.45
CA TRP A 227 13.08 -18.33 18.98
C TRP A 227 12.42 -18.30 20.37
N LYS A 228 12.50 -17.19 21.10
CA LYS A 228 12.13 -17.19 22.51
C LYS A 228 11.81 -15.82 23.08
N MET A 229 10.72 -15.74 23.84
CA MET A 229 10.51 -14.69 24.84
C MET A 229 10.93 -15.19 26.23
N TRP A 230 11.44 -14.29 27.06
CA TRP A 230 11.62 -14.45 28.50
C TRP A 230 10.82 -13.36 29.21
N GLY A 231 10.05 -13.69 30.23
CA GLY A 231 9.23 -12.72 30.97
C GLY A 231 8.95 -13.12 32.41
N GLY A 232 8.79 -12.13 33.29
CA GLY A 232 8.64 -12.36 34.72
C GLY A 232 9.97 -12.54 35.44
N GLY A 233 10.07 -12.02 36.66
CA GLY A 233 11.33 -12.00 37.41
C GLY A 233 11.32 -11.04 38.60
N PRO A 234 12.44 -10.91 39.35
CA PRO A 234 12.53 -10.07 40.54
C PRO A 234 12.33 -8.56 40.31
N ASP A 235 12.52 -8.09 39.07
CA ASP A 235 12.36 -6.67 38.72
C ASP A 235 10.94 -6.31 38.24
N CYS A 236 10.04 -7.30 38.16
CA CYS A 236 8.60 -7.10 37.96
C CYS A 236 7.95 -6.54 39.23
N LYS A 237 7.50 -5.29 39.19
CA LYS A 237 7.09 -4.55 40.40
C LYS A 237 5.94 -3.60 40.14
N LEU A 238 5.14 -3.37 41.18
CA LEU A 238 4.13 -2.32 41.27
C LEU A 238 4.65 -1.18 42.14
N TRP A 239 4.55 0.06 41.65
CA TRP A 239 5.14 1.25 42.26
C TRP A 239 4.10 2.33 42.52
N LYS A 240 4.37 3.17 43.53
CA LYS A 240 3.58 4.37 43.83
C LYS A 240 4.47 5.58 44.12
N SER A 241 4.14 6.71 43.49
CA SER A 241 4.60 8.05 43.86
C SER A 241 3.54 8.77 44.70
N THR A 242 3.96 9.72 45.53
CA THR A 242 3.08 10.73 46.16
C THR A 242 3.60 12.16 46.03
N ASP A 243 4.62 12.41 45.22
CA ASP A 243 5.34 13.68 45.08
C ASP A 243 5.44 14.18 43.62
N GLY A 244 4.59 13.66 42.74
CA GLY A 244 4.63 13.96 41.31
C GLY A 244 5.70 13.17 40.57
N GLY A 245 6.00 11.95 41.00
CA GLY A 245 6.91 11.03 40.33
C GLY A 245 8.37 11.40 40.50
N GLU A 246 8.74 12.07 41.60
CA GLU A 246 10.13 12.34 41.97
C GLU A 246 10.74 11.17 42.76
N THR A 247 9.93 10.50 43.60
CA THR A 247 10.32 9.27 44.31
C THR A 247 9.22 8.21 44.23
N TRP A 248 9.61 6.95 44.36
CA TRP A 248 8.73 5.79 44.16
C TRP A 248 8.88 4.76 45.28
N SER A 249 7.75 4.34 45.85
CA SER A 249 7.64 3.25 46.83
C SER A 249 7.21 1.95 46.15
N ASP A 250 7.89 0.85 46.47
CA ASP A 250 7.57 -0.49 46.00
C ASP A 250 6.34 -1.03 46.77
N LEU A 251 5.23 -1.28 46.08
CA LEU A 251 4.00 -1.86 46.65
C LEU A 251 3.93 -3.39 46.49
N THR A 252 4.88 -4.00 45.79
CA THR A 252 4.80 -5.39 45.31
C THR A 252 4.71 -6.41 46.44
N LYS A 253 5.21 -6.06 47.63
CA LYS A 253 5.21 -6.91 48.84
C LYS A 253 4.18 -6.49 49.89
N ASN A 254 3.23 -5.60 49.55
CA ASN A 254 2.21 -5.15 50.48
C ASN A 254 1.18 -6.28 50.78
N PRO A 255 0.60 -6.32 51.99
CA PRO A 255 -0.33 -7.39 52.39
C PRO A 255 -1.46 -7.61 51.37
N GLY A 256 -1.57 -8.86 50.91
CA GLY A 256 -2.59 -9.30 49.94
C GLY A 256 -2.13 -9.34 48.48
N MET A 257 -0.93 -8.84 48.15
CA MET A 257 -0.27 -9.11 46.87
C MET A 257 0.28 -10.56 46.82
N PRO A 258 0.44 -11.17 45.63
CA PRO A 258 0.98 -12.53 45.52
C PRO A 258 2.48 -12.56 45.84
N GLU A 259 2.96 -13.63 46.49
CA GLU A 259 4.38 -13.76 46.89
C GLU A 259 5.35 -13.91 45.70
N GLY A 260 4.86 -14.45 44.58
CA GLY A 260 5.56 -14.50 43.30
C GLY A 260 5.74 -15.92 42.72
N PRO A 261 6.47 -16.07 41.59
CA PRO A 261 7.01 -14.98 40.76
C PRO A 261 5.91 -14.09 40.16
N ILE A 262 6.28 -12.86 39.78
CA ILE A 262 5.38 -11.86 39.20
C ILE A 262 5.86 -11.49 37.79
N GLY A 263 4.91 -11.24 36.90
CA GLY A 263 5.11 -10.83 35.51
C GLY A 263 4.59 -9.43 35.23
N LYS A 264 3.87 -9.26 34.12
CA LYS A 264 3.27 -7.98 33.73
C LYS A 264 2.16 -7.57 34.71
N ILE A 265 2.05 -6.26 34.98
CA ILE A 265 0.99 -5.68 35.82
C ILE A 265 0.35 -4.51 35.06
N GLY A 266 -0.97 -4.52 34.90
CA GLY A 266 -1.76 -3.33 34.54
C GLY A 266 -2.33 -2.68 35.80
N VAL A 267 -2.44 -1.35 35.86
CA VAL A 267 -2.90 -0.63 37.06
C VAL A 267 -3.79 0.58 36.76
N THR A 268 -4.85 0.74 37.55
CA THR A 268 -5.76 1.89 37.47
C THR A 268 -6.22 2.34 38.85
N VAL A 269 -6.36 3.66 39.04
CA VAL A 269 -6.97 4.31 40.22
C VAL A 269 -8.32 4.89 39.80
N SER A 270 -9.34 4.84 40.65
CA SER A 270 -10.66 5.39 40.32
C SER A 270 -10.68 6.91 40.40
N PRO A 271 -11.07 7.64 39.33
CA PRO A 271 -11.35 9.07 39.41
C PRO A 271 -12.54 9.41 40.33
N ALA A 272 -13.36 8.43 40.69
CA ALA A 272 -14.46 8.61 41.65
C ALA A 272 -14.07 8.34 43.12
N ASP A 273 -12.90 7.73 43.40
CA ASP A 273 -12.36 7.53 44.76
C ASP A 273 -10.86 7.21 44.71
N SER A 274 -10.01 8.17 45.08
CA SER A 274 -8.54 8.05 45.08
C SER A 274 -7.98 6.93 45.96
N ASN A 275 -8.78 6.35 46.87
CA ASN A 275 -8.36 5.19 47.67
C ASN A 275 -8.59 3.86 46.93
N ARG A 276 -9.50 3.86 45.95
CA ARG A 276 -9.84 2.68 45.15
C ARG A 276 -8.83 2.52 44.01
N VAL A 277 -8.03 1.47 44.11
CA VAL A 277 -7.03 1.08 43.09
C VAL A 277 -7.28 -0.36 42.70
N TRP A 278 -7.14 -0.69 41.41
CA TRP A 278 -7.06 -2.07 40.94
C TRP A 278 -5.74 -2.31 40.23
N ALA A 279 -5.19 -3.50 40.42
CA ALA A 279 -4.06 -4.03 39.67
C ALA A 279 -4.46 -5.39 39.08
N ILE A 280 -4.20 -5.60 37.78
CA ILE A 280 -4.30 -6.92 37.17
C ILE A 280 -2.91 -7.51 37.04
N VAL A 281 -2.67 -8.65 37.69
CA VAL A 281 -1.33 -9.15 38.00
C VAL A 281 -1.09 -10.52 37.35
N GLU A 282 -0.07 -10.62 36.51
CA GLU A 282 0.50 -11.90 36.08
C GLU A 282 1.28 -12.53 37.24
N ALA A 283 0.76 -13.65 37.76
CA ALA A 283 1.41 -14.56 38.70
C ALA A 283 0.68 -15.91 38.62
N ASN A 284 1.23 -16.96 39.23
CA ASN A 284 0.50 -18.23 39.44
C ASN A 284 -0.84 -17.94 40.12
N GLU A 285 -0.75 -17.30 41.29
CA GLU A 285 -1.88 -16.75 42.05
C GLU A 285 -2.31 -15.35 41.59
N GLY A 286 -2.13 -15.07 40.29
CA GLY A 286 -2.55 -13.83 39.65
C GLY A 286 -4.07 -13.70 39.48
N GLY A 287 -4.50 -12.54 38.97
CA GLY A 287 -5.90 -12.16 38.87
C GLY A 287 -6.07 -10.64 38.97
N VAL A 288 -7.29 -10.20 39.29
CA VAL A 288 -7.57 -8.80 39.66
C VAL A 288 -7.45 -8.64 41.17
N PHE A 289 -6.61 -7.71 41.58
CA PHE A 289 -6.40 -7.29 42.95
C PHE A 289 -6.97 -5.88 43.13
N ARG A 290 -7.68 -5.65 44.24
CA ARG A 290 -8.23 -4.34 44.61
C ARG A 290 -7.66 -3.87 45.93
N SER A 291 -7.40 -2.58 46.01
CA SER A 291 -7.15 -1.85 47.26
C SER A 291 -8.26 -0.84 47.49
N ASP A 292 -8.61 -0.63 48.76
CA ASP A 292 -9.53 0.41 49.24
C ASP A 292 -8.81 1.43 50.16
N ASP A 293 -7.48 1.39 50.23
CA ASP A 293 -6.64 2.24 51.10
C ASP A 293 -5.45 2.91 50.37
N ALA A 294 -5.60 3.05 49.04
CA ALA A 294 -4.61 3.59 48.11
C ALA A 294 -3.33 2.74 47.98
N GLY A 295 -3.45 1.41 48.05
CA GLY A 295 -2.42 0.43 47.72
C GLY A 295 -1.59 -0.10 48.91
N LYS A 296 -2.00 0.16 50.16
CA LYS A 296 -1.30 -0.34 51.36
C LYS A 296 -1.71 -1.77 51.70
N THR A 297 -2.97 -2.13 51.47
CA THR A 297 -3.49 -3.50 51.53
C THR A 297 -4.30 -3.82 50.28
N TRP A 298 -4.30 -5.10 49.92
CA TRP A 298 -4.90 -5.62 48.70
C TRP A 298 -5.79 -6.84 48.98
N THR A 299 -6.75 -7.08 48.10
CA THR A 299 -7.60 -8.28 48.09
C THR A 299 -7.68 -8.79 46.65
N ARG A 300 -7.37 -10.07 46.41
CA ARG A 300 -7.65 -10.76 45.14
C ARG A 300 -9.16 -10.87 44.99
N THR A 301 -9.78 -10.00 44.19
CA THR A 301 -11.24 -9.93 44.03
C THR A 301 -11.77 -10.89 42.97
N ASN A 302 -10.94 -11.22 41.97
CA ASN A 302 -11.23 -12.16 40.90
C ASN A 302 -9.94 -12.89 40.50
N ASP A 303 -10.01 -14.19 40.23
CA ASP A 303 -8.87 -15.06 39.87
C ASP A 303 -8.96 -15.63 38.45
N GLU A 304 -10.00 -15.27 37.68
CA GLU A 304 -10.31 -15.86 36.38
C GLU A 304 -9.15 -15.74 35.40
N ARG A 305 -8.93 -16.81 34.63
CA ARG A 305 -7.86 -16.82 33.61
C ARG A 305 -8.22 -15.99 32.37
N LYS A 306 -9.51 -15.75 32.08
CA LYS A 306 -9.98 -15.00 30.89
C LYS A 306 -9.41 -13.57 30.81
N LEU A 307 -9.12 -12.96 31.95
CA LEU A 307 -8.55 -11.60 32.07
C LEU A 307 -7.01 -11.56 31.96
N ARG A 308 -6.34 -12.73 31.85
CA ARG A 308 -4.88 -12.87 31.94
C ARG A 308 -4.29 -13.99 31.07
N GLN A 309 -4.96 -14.37 29.98
CA GLN A 309 -4.62 -15.56 29.18
C GLN A 309 -3.22 -15.47 28.56
N ARG A 310 -2.92 -14.36 27.89
CA ARG A 310 -1.61 -14.04 27.29
C ARG A 310 -1.12 -12.71 27.88
N ALA A 311 -0.71 -12.71 29.15
CA ALA A 311 -0.36 -11.49 29.87
C ALA A 311 0.63 -10.59 29.12
N PHE A 312 1.64 -11.17 28.47
CA PHE A 312 2.60 -10.45 27.64
C PHE A 312 1.94 -9.58 26.54
N TYR A 313 0.86 -10.07 25.91
CA TYR A 313 0.15 -9.39 24.83
C TYR A 313 -0.98 -8.48 25.35
N TYR A 314 -1.63 -8.79 26.48
CA TYR A 314 -2.75 -7.98 27.02
C TYR A 314 -2.54 -7.51 28.48
N SER A 315 -3.57 -7.71 29.33
CA SER A 315 -3.64 -7.41 30.77
C SER A 315 -3.55 -5.93 31.11
N ARG A 316 -4.48 -5.16 30.53
CA ARG A 316 -4.82 -3.79 30.94
C ARG A 316 -6.11 -3.77 31.77
N ILE A 317 -6.23 -2.76 32.63
CA ILE A 317 -7.40 -2.55 33.49
C ILE A 317 -7.69 -1.04 33.59
N TYR A 318 -8.97 -0.63 33.54
CA TYR A 318 -9.40 0.77 33.54
C TYR A 318 -10.59 0.99 34.46
N ALA A 319 -10.52 2.01 35.31
CA ALA A 319 -11.65 2.46 36.13
C ALA A 319 -12.67 3.26 35.30
N ASP A 320 -13.95 3.14 35.65
CA ASP A 320 -14.96 4.12 35.21
C ASP A 320 -14.68 5.49 35.88
N PRO A 321 -14.79 6.62 35.16
CA PRO A 321 -14.48 7.93 35.70
C PRO A 321 -15.50 8.44 36.73
N TRP A 322 -16.74 7.91 36.73
CA TRP A 322 -17.84 8.40 37.56
C TRP A 322 -18.31 7.39 38.61
N ASN A 323 -18.08 6.09 38.42
CA ASN A 323 -18.51 5.04 39.35
C ASN A 323 -17.34 4.19 39.85
N LYS A 324 -17.01 4.33 41.14
CA LYS A 324 -15.88 3.63 41.78
C LYS A 324 -16.00 2.11 41.88
N ASP A 325 -17.16 1.52 41.61
CA ASP A 325 -17.36 0.07 41.59
C ASP A 325 -17.46 -0.51 40.16
N ILE A 326 -17.32 0.33 39.12
CA ILE A 326 -17.19 -0.13 37.73
C ILE A 326 -15.71 -0.14 37.30
N VAL A 327 -15.29 -1.28 36.76
CA VAL A 327 -13.92 -1.49 36.25
C VAL A 327 -13.95 -2.39 35.01
N TYR A 328 -13.07 -2.09 34.07
CA TYR A 328 -12.99 -2.69 32.74
C TYR A 328 -11.65 -3.43 32.59
N GLY A 329 -11.64 -4.62 31.97
CA GLY A 329 -10.44 -5.43 31.75
C GLY A 329 -10.28 -5.80 30.27
N LEU A 330 -9.08 -5.61 29.72
CA LEU A 330 -8.78 -5.96 28.32
C LEU A 330 -7.97 -7.26 28.21
N ASN A 331 -8.46 -8.19 27.40
CA ASN A 331 -7.74 -9.39 26.96
C ASN A 331 -8.03 -9.66 25.47
N VAL A 332 -8.04 -10.93 25.06
CA VAL A 332 -8.68 -11.39 23.81
C VAL A 332 -10.04 -10.68 23.65
N ASP A 333 -10.90 -10.86 24.65
CA ASP A 333 -12.21 -10.23 24.76
C ASP A 333 -12.18 -9.06 25.75
N PHE A 334 -13.18 -8.17 25.63
CA PHE A 334 -13.29 -6.95 26.42
C PHE A 334 -14.34 -7.12 27.52
N TRP A 335 -13.89 -7.14 28.78
CA TRP A 335 -14.72 -7.47 29.93
C TRP A 335 -15.04 -6.26 30.81
N LYS A 336 -16.23 -6.25 31.41
CA LYS A 336 -16.70 -5.23 32.37
C LYS A 336 -17.19 -5.86 33.68
N SER A 337 -16.83 -5.22 34.78
CA SER A 337 -17.32 -5.48 36.13
C SER A 337 -18.11 -4.27 36.66
N THR A 338 -19.09 -4.51 37.53
CA THR A 338 -19.90 -3.47 38.19
C THR A 338 -20.05 -3.67 39.70
N ASP A 339 -19.23 -4.55 40.32
CA ASP A 339 -19.28 -4.89 41.75
C ASP A 339 -17.93 -4.63 42.47
N GLY A 340 -17.10 -3.78 41.87
CA GLY A 340 -15.77 -3.44 42.32
C GLY A 340 -14.71 -4.45 41.87
N GLY A 341 -14.92 -5.19 40.77
CA GLY A 341 -13.91 -6.08 40.17
C GLY A 341 -13.93 -7.51 40.69
N LYS A 342 -15.09 -8.04 41.13
CA LYS A 342 -15.23 -9.44 41.57
C LYS A 342 -15.82 -10.31 40.46
N THR A 343 -16.91 -9.87 39.83
CA THR A 343 -17.52 -10.52 38.67
C THR A 343 -17.19 -9.77 37.38
N PHE A 344 -16.91 -10.51 36.31
CA PHE A 344 -16.62 -9.97 34.97
C PHE A 344 -17.47 -10.73 33.95
N ASP A 345 -18.79 -10.72 34.14
CA ASP A 345 -19.75 -11.50 33.34
C ASP A 345 -20.46 -10.64 32.28
N ILE A 346 -20.03 -9.38 32.12
CA ILE A 346 -20.48 -8.48 31.07
C ILE A 346 -19.37 -8.38 30.02
N GLU A 347 -19.59 -8.98 28.86
CA GLU A 347 -18.73 -8.86 27.69
C GLU A 347 -19.14 -7.62 26.86
N ILE A 348 -18.14 -6.91 26.34
CA ILE A 348 -18.31 -5.75 25.45
C ILE A 348 -17.91 -6.17 24.05
N ASN A 349 -18.91 -6.41 23.21
CA ASN A 349 -18.72 -6.83 21.83
C ASN A 349 -18.15 -5.66 21.01
N VAL A 350 -16.91 -5.81 20.56
CA VAL A 350 -16.17 -4.91 19.66
C VAL A 350 -16.09 -5.52 18.25
N PRO A 351 -15.82 -4.73 17.18
CA PRO A 351 -15.79 -5.26 15.81
C PRO A 351 -14.65 -6.27 15.56
N HIS A 352 -13.61 -6.24 16.39
CA HIS A 352 -12.48 -7.17 16.36
C HIS A 352 -12.00 -7.50 17.78
N GLY A 353 -11.52 -8.73 18.00
CA GLY A 353 -10.89 -9.15 19.26
C GLY A 353 -9.47 -8.61 19.44
N ASP A 354 -8.81 -9.09 20.49
CA ASP A 354 -7.44 -8.74 20.93
C ASP A 354 -7.30 -7.26 21.29
N ASN A 355 -7.74 -6.88 22.50
CA ASN A 355 -7.90 -5.50 22.96
C ASN A 355 -6.67 -4.99 23.76
N HIS A 356 -6.16 -3.81 23.41
CA HIS A 356 -4.84 -3.30 23.83
C HIS A 356 -4.83 -1.97 24.59
N ASP A 357 -5.74 -1.06 24.23
CA ASP A 357 -5.89 0.23 24.91
C ASP A 357 -7.33 0.69 24.91
N LEU A 358 -7.68 1.50 25.91
CA LEU A 358 -9.02 2.04 26.09
C LEU A 358 -8.93 3.45 26.66
N TRP A 359 -9.61 4.38 26.00
CA TRP A 359 -9.92 5.69 26.56
C TRP A 359 -11.42 5.79 26.83
N ILE A 360 -11.77 6.33 27.99
CA ILE A 360 -13.14 6.66 28.41
C ILE A 360 -13.15 8.16 28.72
N ASP A 361 -14.12 8.91 28.20
CA ASP A 361 -14.21 10.36 28.44
C ASP A 361 -14.46 10.64 29.93
N PRO A 362 -13.56 11.35 30.64
CA PRO A 362 -13.77 11.71 32.05
C PRO A 362 -15.00 12.61 32.26
N ASN A 363 -15.49 13.25 31.20
CA ASN A 363 -16.67 14.11 31.21
C ASN A 363 -17.95 13.42 30.68
N ASN A 364 -17.87 12.18 30.17
CA ASN A 364 -19.04 11.39 29.73
C ASN A 364 -18.68 9.91 29.47
N PRO A 365 -18.82 8.98 30.44
CA PRO A 365 -18.46 7.57 30.26
C PRO A 365 -19.30 6.78 29.22
N GLN A 366 -20.21 7.43 28.47
CA GLN A 366 -20.76 6.83 27.25
C GLN A 366 -19.82 6.95 26.03
N ARG A 367 -18.89 7.91 26.04
CA ARG A 367 -17.87 8.11 25.00
C ARG A 367 -16.63 7.28 25.31
N MET A 368 -16.26 6.41 24.38
CA MET A 368 -15.14 5.47 24.51
C MET A 368 -14.43 5.32 23.16
N ILE A 369 -13.12 5.07 23.17
CA ILE A 369 -12.39 4.53 22.00
C ILE A 369 -11.54 3.34 22.46
N SER A 370 -11.70 2.21 21.76
CA SER A 370 -10.86 1.02 21.94
C SER A 370 -9.77 0.98 20.87
N SER A 371 -8.69 0.26 21.14
CA SER A 371 -7.72 -0.19 20.13
C SER A 371 -7.46 -1.68 20.28
N ASN A 372 -7.55 -2.39 19.15
CA ASN A 372 -7.50 -3.83 19.06
C ASN A 372 -6.69 -4.29 17.83
N ASP A 373 -6.57 -5.60 17.59
CA ASP A 373 -5.83 -6.14 16.42
C ASP A 373 -6.50 -5.80 15.06
N GLY A 374 -7.74 -5.28 15.07
CA GLY A 374 -8.41 -4.68 13.91
C GLY A 374 -8.22 -3.15 13.76
N GLY A 375 -7.62 -2.46 14.74
CA GLY A 375 -7.39 -1.00 14.71
C GLY A 375 -8.11 -0.22 15.82
N GLY A 376 -8.39 1.08 15.60
CA GLY A 376 -9.20 1.91 16.50
C GLY A 376 -10.70 1.91 16.18
N ASN A 377 -11.56 1.87 17.20
CA ASN A 377 -13.02 1.97 17.02
C ASN A 377 -13.68 2.76 18.18
N VAL A 378 -14.70 3.57 17.85
CA VAL A 378 -15.33 4.54 18.76
C VAL A 378 -16.73 4.09 19.17
N SER A 379 -17.10 4.31 20.43
CA SER A 379 -18.48 4.19 20.92
C SER A 379 -18.95 5.48 21.57
N ILE A 380 -20.23 5.81 21.39
CA ILE A 380 -20.91 6.96 22.02
C ILE A 380 -22.06 6.54 22.95
N ASN A 381 -22.20 5.24 23.25
CA ASN A 381 -23.30 4.67 24.03
C ASN A 381 -22.83 3.67 25.11
N GLY A 382 -21.56 3.79 25.54
CA GLY A 382 -20.96 2.97 26.60
C GLY A 382 -20.56 1.56 26.16
N GLY A 383 -20.21 1.38 24.89
CA GLY A 383 -19.75 0.11 24.32
C GLY A 383 -20.85 -0.84 23.83
N LYS A 384 -22.07 -0.35 23.59
CA LYS A 384 -23.18 -1.17 23.06
C LYS A 384 -23.11 -1.33 21.54
N THR A 385 -22.58 -0.31 20.86
CA THR A 385 -22.20 -0.35 19.44
C THR A 385 -20.91 0.44 19.24
N TRP A 386 -20.17 0.11 18.18
CA TRP A 386 -18.90 0.71 17.80
C TRP A 386 -18.93 1.13 16.33
N THR A 387 -17.99 1.97 15.92
CA THR A 387 -17.72 2.27 14.50
C THR A 387 -17.01 1.11 13.80
N GLU A 388 -17.15 1.04 12.48
CA GLU A 388 -16.38 0.12 11.62
C GLU A 388 -14.87 0.47 11.62
N GLN A 389 -14.07 -0.38 10.98
CA GLN A 389 -12.60 -0.31 10.98
C GLN A 389 -12.03 -0.19 9.54
N ASP A 390 -12.68 0.63 8.70
CA ASP A 390 -12.48 0.70 7.25
C ASP A 390 -11.41 1.72 6.82
N TYR A 391 -10.17 1.53 7.27
CA TYR A 391 -9.00 2.36 6.92
C TYR A 391 -7.82 1.51 6.47
N ILE A 392 -6.89 2.11 5.72
CA ILE A 392 -5.80 1.37 5.06
C ILE A 392 -4.62 1.19 6.04
N THR A 393 -4.80 0.28 7.01
CA THR A 393 -3.77 -0.13 7.97
C THR A 393 -3.53 -1.64 8.01
N THR A 394 -3.81 -2.35 6.90
CA THR A 394 -3.50 -3.78 6.78
C THR A 394 -2.00 -4.03 6.93
N GLN A 395 -1.67 -5.14 7.62
CA GLN A 395 -0.32 -5.54 7.94
C GLN A 395 0.06 -6.80 7.17
N LEU A 396 0.82 -6.65 6.09
CA LEU A 396 1.08 -7.71 5.12
C LEU A 396 2.43 -8.38 5.37
N TYR A 397 2.43 -9.70 5.49
CA TYR A 397 3.66 -10.47 5.72
C TYR A 397 4.52 -10.67 4.46
N HIS A 398 3.87 -10.95 3.33
CA HIS A 398 4.46 -11.25 2.01
C HIS A 398 3.52 -10.74 0.92
N VAL A 399 4.01 -10.55 -0.31
CA VAL A 399 3.19 -10.06 -1.44
C VAL A 399 3.42 -10.88 -2.71
N MET A 400 2.35 -11.12 -3.46
CA MET A 400 2.40 -11.74 -4.78
C MET A 400 1.43 -11.06 -5.76
N THR A 401 1.71 -11.16 -7.06
CA THR A 401 0.85 -10.64 -8.13
C THR A 401 0.37 -11.76 -9.05
N THR A 402 -0.92 -11.77 -9.39
CA THR A 402 -1.53 -12.84 -10.20
C THR A 402 -1.20 -12.75 -11.69
N SER A 403 -1.56 -13.80 -12.44
CA SER A 403 -1.65 -13.82 -13.90
C SER A 403 -3.00 -13.35 -14.45
N ASP A 404 -3.87 -12.76 -13.62
CA ASP A 404 -5.05 -12.03 -14.11
C ASP A 404 -4.61 -10.75 -14.88
N VAL A 405 -5.51 -10.15 -15.66
CA VAL A 405 -5.28 -8.89 -16.39
C VAL A 405 -6.51 -7.97 -16.23
N PRO A 406 -6.41 -6.79 -15.60
CA PRO A 406 -5.26 -6.31 -14.83
C PRO A 406 -4.93 -7.28 -13.69
N TYR A 407 -3.66 -7.38 -13.31
CA TYR A 407 -3.24 -8.35 -12.30
C TYR A 407 -3.81 -7.99 -10.92
N HIS A 408 -4.03 -8.97 -10.08
CA HIS A 408 -4.41 -8.74 -8.68
C HIS A 408 -3.17 -8.84 -7.79
N VAL A 409 -3.12 -8.01 -6.74
CA VAL A 409 -2.10 -8.06 -5.69
C VAL A 409 -2.67 -8.80 -4.49
N ALA A 410 -1.94 -9.76 -3.93
CA ALA A 410 -2.41 -10.59 -2.82
C ALA A 410 -1.35 -10.77 -1.73
N GLY A 411 -1.80 -10.97 -0.49
CA GLY A 411 -0.95 -11.19 0.68
C GLY A 411 -1.72 -11.71 1.89
N ALA A 412 -1.01 -12.28 2.86
CA ALA A 412 -1.58 -12.66 4.15
C ALA A 412 -1.53 -11.48 5.12
N GLN A 413 -2.70 -11.07 5.63
CA GLN A 413 -2.83 -9.97 6.58
C GLN A 413 -2.76 -10.50 8.03
N GLN A 414 -1.88 -9.93 8.86
CA GLN A 414 -1.79 -10.24 10.28
C GLN A 414 -3.14 -10.03 10.99
N ASP A 415 -3.51 -11.00 11.84
CA ASP A 415 -4.78 -11.10 12.58
C ASP A 415 -6.03 -11.10 11.65
N ASN A 416 -5.79 -11.14 10.33
CA ASN A 416 -6.67 -11.07 9.17
C ASN A 416 -7.22 -12.40 8.62
N SER A 417 -7.72 -12.30 7.38
CA SER A 417 -7.66 -13.39 6.38
C SER A 417 -6.52 -13.10 5.38
N THR A 418 -6.23 -14.04 4.47
CA THR A 418 -5.60 -13.64 3.20
C THR A 418 -6.49 -12.64 2.46
N ILE A 419 -5.88 -11.77 1.65
CA ILE A 419 -6.61 -10.72 0.92
C ILE A 419 -5.96 -10.44 -0.44
N ALA A 420 -6.80 -10.26 -1.45
CA ALA A 420 -6.42 -9.94 -2.82
C ALA A 420 -7.24 -8.76 -3.37
N VAL A 421 -6.58 -7.83 -4.06
CA VAL A 421 -7.09 -6.53 -4.56
C VAL A 421 -6.66 -6.31 -6.02
N PRO A 422 -7.29 -5.42 -6.82
CA PRO A 422 -6.83 -5.10 -8.17
C PRO A 422 -5.56 -4.25 -8.17
N SER A 423 -4.75 -4.37 -9.22
CA SER A 423 -3.74 -3.36 -9.54
C SER A 423 -4.34 -2.07 -10.11
N ASP A 424 -5.41 -2.15 -10.90
CA ASP A 424 -6.02 -0.99 -11.58
C ASP A 424 -7.53 -0.83 -11.27
N GLY A 425 -7.82 0.14 -10.39
CA GLY A 425 -9.13 0.76 -10.24
C GLY A 425 -10.27 -0.08 -9.64
N TRP A 426 -11.42 0.57 -9.47
CA TRP A 426 -12.67 -0.07 -9.04
C TRP A 426 -13.58 -0.43 -10.24
N ASP A 427 -13.35 0.18 -11.41
CA ASP A 427 -14.24 0.06 -12.58
C ASP A 427 -14.11 -1.28 -13.33
N HIS A 428 -12.93 -1.92 -13.29
CA HIS A 428 -12.69 -3.23 -13.94
C HIS A 428 -13.14 -4.43 -13.07
N MET A 429 -13.87 -4.17 -11.98
CA MET A 429 -13.69 -4.91 -10.73
C MET A 429 -15.00 -5.31 -10.05
N GLN A 430 -15.88 -6.03 -10.75
CA GLN A 430 -16.81 -6.96 -10.09
C GLN A 430 -16.02 -8.15 -9.54
N ALA A 431 -15.28 -7.90 -8.45
CA ALA A 431 -14.40 -8.86 -7.83
C ALA A 431 -15.16 -10.13 -7.40
N ARG A 432 -14.49 -11.29 -7.49
CA ARG A 432 -15.11 -12.61 -7.27
C ARG A 432 -15.33 -12.94 -5.78
N GLY A 433 -15.41 -11.92 -4.93
CA GLY A 433 -15.67 -12.05 -3.49
C GLY A 433 -17.17 -12.13 -3.17
N PRO A 434 -17.54 -12.60 -1.96
CA PRO A 434 -18.92 -12.52 -1.49
C PRO A 434 -19.41 -11.08 -1.40
N ASN A 435 -20.72 -10.87 -1.54
CA ASN A 435 -21.42 -9.60 -1.34
C ASN A 435 -20.96 -8.41 -2.19
N HIS A 436 -20.30 -8.63 -3.33
CA HIS A 436 -19.70 -7.59 -4.20
C HIS A 436 -18.52 -6.84 -3.57
N GLY A 437 -17.84 -7.41 -2.58
CA GLY A 437 -16.66 -6.79 -1.98
C GLY A 437 -15.48 -6.71 -2.96
N TRP A 438 -14.83 -5.54 -3.05
CA TRP A 438 -13.71 -5.23 -3.96
C TRP A 438 -12.40 -6.00 -3.66
N TYR A 439 -12.44 -6.91 -2.71
CA TYR A 439 -11.35 -7.79 -2.31
C TYR A 439 -11.88 -9.17 -1.94
N TYR A 440 -11.02 -10.19 -1.96
CA TYR A 440 -11.38 -11.57 -1.63
C TYR A 440 -10.22 -12.33 -0.98
N ALA A 441 -10.53 -13.43 -0.27
CA ALA A 441 -9.54 -14.33 0.32
C ALA A 441 -9.20 -15.49 -0.65
N VAL A 442 -8.02 -16.09 -0.49
CA VAL A 442 -7.44 -17.09 -1.42
C VAL A 442 -7.00 -18.38 -0.71
N GLY A 443 -7.75 -18.78 0.32
CA GLY A 443 -7.36 -19.83 1.26
C GLY A 443 -6.44 -19.31 2.37
N GLY A 444 -5.74 -20.21 3.06
CA GLY A 444 -4.77 -19.86 4.11
C GLY A 444 -5.42 -19.21 5.32
N GLY A 445 -4.75 -18.20 5.91
CA GLY A 445 -5.28 -17.42 7.02
C GLY A 445 -4.50 -16.12 7.29
N GLU A 446 -4.32 -15.76 8.56
CA GLU A 446 -3.71 -14.50 9.02
C GLU A 446 -2.20 -14.35 8.75
N SER A 447 -1.57 -15.35 8.15
CA SER A 447 -0.11 -15.47 8.07
C SER A 447 0.30 -16.35 6.89
N GLY A 448 1.53 -16.22 6.43
CA GLY A 448 2.11 -17.12 5.43
C GLY A 448 2.28 -16.56 4.03
N TRP A 449 2.84 -17.40 3.18
CA TRP A 449 2.99 -17.17 1.75
C TRP A 449 1.70 -17.49 0.99
N ILE A 450 1.61 -16.96 -0.23
CA ILE A 450 0.55 -17.26 -1.20
C ILE A 450 1.21 -17.42 -2.57
N THR A 451 0.83 -18.45 -3.33
CA THR A 451 1.14 -18.58 -4.76
C THR A 451 -0.10 -18.96 -5.55
N GLN A 452 -0.14 -18.57 -6.82
CA GLN A 452 -1.13 -19.02 -7.79
C GLN A 452 -0.57 -20.24 -8.56
N HIS A 453 -1.44 -21.09 -9.11
CA HIS A 453 -1.00 -22.14 -10.05
C HIS A 453 -0.61 -21.49 -11.40
N PRO A 454 0.59 -21.73 -11.97
CA PRO A 454 1.11 -20.97 -13.12
C PRO A 454 0.16 -20.82 -14.32
N THR A 455 -0.56 -21.89 -14.69
CA THR A 455 -1.52 -21.91 -15.81
C THR A 455 -3.00 -22.05 -15.43
N LYS A 456 -3.34 -22.09 -14.13
CA LYS A 456 -4.72 -22.28 -13.65
C LYS A 456 -5.10 -21.10 -12.75
N PRO A 457 -5.48 -19.92 -13.29
CA PRO A 457 -5.55 -18.67 -12.54
C PRO A 457 -6.62 -18.62 -11.44
N ASP A 458 -7.57 -19.55 -11.41
CA ASP A 458 -8.51 -19.68 -10.30
C ASP A 458 -8.00 -20.59 -9.16
N ILE A 459 -6.84 -21.24 -9.29
CA ILE A 459 -6.25 -22.11 -8.26
C ILE A 459 -5.13 -21.39 -7.51
N PHE A 460 -5.25 -21.36 -6.19
CA PHE A 460 -4.31 -20.72 -5.27
C PHE A 460 -3.82 -21.71 -4.20
N TYR A 461 -2.64 -21.45 -3.65
CA TYR A 461 -2.08 -22.16 -2.50
C TYR A 461 -1.64 -21.13 -1.46
N ALA A 462 -2.06 -21.30 -0.22
CA ALA A 462 -1.84 -20.31 0.83
C ALA A 462 -1.60 -20.96 2.20
N GLY A 463 -0.69 -20.37 2.97
CA GLY A 463 -0.29 -20.83 4.30
C GLY A 463 -1.14 -20.25 5.44
N SER A 464 -0.87 -20.72 6.67
CA SER A 464 -1.20 -20.04 7.94
C SER A 464 -0.47 -20.69 9.12
N GLN A 465 -0.68 -20.13 10.31
CA GLN A 465 -0.30 -20.68 11.62
C GLN A 465 -0.64 -22.17 11.79
N GLY A 466 0.12 -22.87 12.64
CA GLY A 466 -0.07 -24.30 12.87
C GLY A 466 0.27 -25.18 11.66
N ALA A 467 1.15 -24.70 10.78
CA ALA A 467 1.55 -25.31 9.50
C ALA A 467 0.44 -25.44 8.45
N LEU A 468 -0.70 -24.74 8.58
CA LEU A 468 -1.82 -24.90 7.66
C LEU A 468 -1.36 -24.58 6.23
N LEU A 469 -1.65 -25.49 5.28
CA LEU A 469 -1.41 -25.27 3.85
C LEU A 469 -2.67 -25.69 3.10
N THR A 470 -3.33 -24.74 2.45
CA THR A 470 -4.57 -25.01 1.69
C THR A 470 -4.37 -24.78 0.22
N ARG A 471 -5.02 -25.62 -0.60
CA ARG A 471 -5.37 -25.37 -1.99
C ARG A 471 -6.76 -24.76 -2.06
N TYR A 472 -6.92 -23.61 -2.71
CA TYR A 472 -8.18 -22.91 -2.90
C TYR A 472 -8.55 -22.83 -4.38
N ASP A 473 -9.85 -22.91 -4.68
CA ASP A 473 -10.42 -22.76 -6.02
C ASP A 473 -11.41 -21.59 -6.06
N ARG A 474 -10.96 -20.46 -6.59
CA ARG A 474 -11.70 -19.20 -6.76
C ARG A 474 -12.89 -19.32 -7.72
N SER A 475 -12.98 -20.38 -8.52
CA SER A 475 -14.08 -20.59 -9.47
C SER A 475 -15.35 -21.09 -8.80
N ASN A 476 -15.24 -21.70 -7.61
CA ASN A 476 -16.35 -22.39 -6.93
C ASN A 476 -16.29 -22.30 -5.39
N GLY A 477 -15.23 -21.69 -4.83
CA GLY A 477 -15.05 -21.45 -3.40
C GLY A 477 -14.50 -22.66 -2.62
N GLN A 478 -14.20 -23.79 -3.26
CA GLN A 478 -13.71 -24.97 -2.56
C GLN A 478 -12.30 -24.76 -1.99
N THR A 479 -12.10 -25.25 -0.77
CA THR A 479 -10.81 -25.25 -0.08
C THR A 479 -10.47 -26.67 0.35
N ARG A 480 -9.25 -27.13 0.05
CA ARG A 480 -8.70 -28.42 0.46
C ARG A 480 -7.45 -28.21 1.29
N ASP A 481 -7.40 -28.80 2.48
CA ASP A 481 -6.16 -28.93 3.24
C ASP A 481 -5.21 -29.91 2.50
N ILE A 482 -3.96 -29.49 2.30
CA ILE A 482 -2.89 -30.25 1.65
C ILE A 482 -1.59 -30.26 2.49
N GLN A 483 -1.71 -30.13 3.81
CA GLN A 483 -0.57 -30.16 4.74
C GLN A 483 0.35 -31.37 4.51
N VAL A 484 1.65 -31.11 4.45
CA VAL A 484 2.70 -32.16 4.38
C VAL A 484 2.59 -33.15 5.54
N TYR A 485 2.32 -32.63 6.74
CA TYR A 485 2.20 -33.42 7.96
C TYR A 485 1.17 -32.76 8.89
N PRO A 486 -0.12 -33.15 8.83
CA PRO A 486 -1.21 -32.51 9.55
C PRO A 486 -1.21 -32.85 11.05
N ARG A 487 -0.22 -32.31 11.78
CA ARG A 487 -0.09 -32.35 13.24
C ARG A 487 -0.06 -30.92 13.78
N PHE A 488 -1.20 -30.43 14.24
CA PHE A 488 -1.28 -29.17 14.98
C PHE A 488 -0.49 -29.24 16.30
N PHE A 489 0.10 -28.11 16.73
CA PHE A 489 1.17 -28.11 17.76
C PHE A 489 1.14 -26.94 18.78
N SER A 490 0.01 -26.25 18.98
CA SER A 490 -0.08 -25.20 20.01
C SER A 490 0.24 -25.74 21.41
N GLY A 491 1.05 -25.00 22.18
CA GLY A 491 1.53 -25.39 23.51
C GLY A 491 2.78 -26.27 23.53
N GLU A 492 3.35 -26.65 22.38
CA GLU A 492 4.57 -27.45 22.28
C GLU A 492 5.81 -26.62 21.88
N PRO A 493 7.02 -26.94 22.39
CA PRO A 493 8.26 -26.32 21.94
C PRO A 493 8.73 -26.91 20.60
N ALA A 494 9.52 -26.15 19.84
CA ALA A 494 10.07 -26.59 18.55
C ALA A 494 10.84 -27.93 18.62
N SER A 495 11.49 -28.24 19.76
CA SER A 495 12.19 -29.51 20.00
C SER A 495 11.29 -30.75 20.14
N ALA A 496 9.96 -30.57 20.26
CA ALA A 496 8.99 -31.66 20.30
C ALA A 496 8.38 -31.97 18.93
N LEU A 497 8.60 -31.10 17.93
CA LEU A 497 8.00 -31.23 16.61
C LEU A 497 8.87 -32.11 15.70
N PRO A 498 8.31 -33.11 15.00
CA PRO A 498 9.07 -33.86 14.00
C PRO A 498 9.44 -32.97 12.80
N GLU A 499 8.53 -32.06 12.44
CA GLU A 499 8.70 -31.07 11.39
C GLU A 499 8.36 -29.70 11.98
N ARG A 500 9.32 -28.77 11.93
CA ARG A 500 9.28 -27.43 12.50
C ARG A 500 8.77 -26.46 11.43
N TRP A 501 7.57 -25.93 11.62
CA TRP A 501 6.92 -25.05 10.65
C TRP A 501 6.87 -23.62 11.18
N GLN A 502 7.44 -22.69 10.42
CA GLN A 502 7.43 -21.28 10.75
C GLN A 502 6.04 -20.66 10.52
N TRP A 503 5.75 -19.56 11.21
CA TRP A 503 4.58 -18.71 10.99
C TRP A 503 4.40 -18.29 9.53
N THR A 504 5.49 -18.07 8.79
CA THR A 504 5.43 -17.73 7.36
C THR A 504 6.36 -18.58 6.49
N PHE A 505 6.14 -19.89 6.48
CA PHE A 505 6.92 -20.82 5.64
C PHE A 505 6.72 -20.58 4.12
N PRO A 506 7.79 -20.67 3.29
CA PRO A 506 7.72 -20.57 1.83
C PRO A 506 6.74 -21.53 1.15
N ILE A 507 6.05 -21.07 0.11
CA ILE A 507 5.22 -21.88 -0.80
C ILE A 507 5.39 -21.33 -2.23
N MET A 508 5.92 -22.12 -3.16
CA MET A 508 6.19 -21.65 -4.53
C MET A 508 6.33 -22.78 -5.56
N PHE A 509 6.09 -22.48 -6.83
CA PHE A 509 6.33 -23.39 -7.95
C PHE A 509 7.77 -23.33 -8.47
N ALA A 510 8.20 -24.37 -9.20
CA ALA A 510 9.42 -24.34 -10.00
C ALA A 510 9.19 -23.48 -11.28
N PRO A 511 10.10 -22.54 -11.62
CA PRO A 511 9.95 -21.72 -12.83
C PRO A 511 9.84 -22.50 -14.16
N GLN A 512 10.38 -23.72 -14.24
CA GLN A 512 10.35 -24.54 -15.48
C GLN A 512 9.27 -25.63 -15.51
N ASP A 513 8.59 -25.93 -14.40
CA ASP A 513 7.57 -26.99 -14.36
C ASP A 513 6.38 -26.58 -13.48
N GLU A 514 5.25 -26.30 -14.15
CA GLU A 514 3.97 -25.90 -13.56
C GLU A 514 3.37 -26.94 -12.59
N ASN A 515 3.88 -28.17 -12.56
CA ASN A 515 3.39 -29.25 -11.69
C ASN A 515 4.23 -29.38 -10.42
N VAL A 516 5.46 -28.86 -10.40
CA VAL A 516 6.39 -28.97 -9.27
C VAL A 516 6.18 -27.79 -8.33
N MET A 517 5.65 -28.05 -7.14
CA MET A 517 5.52 -27.05 -6.07
C MET A 517 6.34 -27.49 -4.85
N TYR A 518 6.94 -26.51 -4.17
CA TYR A 518 7.74 -26.69 -2.98
C TYR A 518 7.12 -26.00 -1.75
N THR A 519 7.40 -26.56 -0.58
CA THR A 519 7.14 -25.96 0.73
C THR A 519 8.24 -26.33 1.73
N CYS A 520 8.29 -25.69 2.89
CA CYS A 520 9.44 -25.76 3.80
C CYS A 520 9.07 -25.90 5.29
N SER A 521 9.64 -26.91 5.94
CA SER A 521 9.78 -27.00 7.40
C SER A 521 11.22 -26.58 7.77
N GLN A 522 11.93 -27.34 8.62
CA GLN A 522 13.40 -27.37 8.58
C GLN A 522 13.96 -28.16 7.38
N HIS A 523 13.07 -28.81 6.61
CA HIS A 523 13.37 -29.57 5.41
C HIS A 523 12.64 -28.98 4.19
N VAL A 524 13.20 -29.18 3.00
CA VAL A 524 12.54 -28.84 1.72
C VAL A 524 11.65 -30.02 1.28
N TRP A 525 10.39 -29.71 0.97
CA TRP A 525 9.37 -30.65 0.54
C TRP A 525 8.89 -30.32 -0.87
N LYS A 526 8.58 -31.36 -1.65
CA LYS A 526 8.18 -31.27 -3.06
C LYS A 526 6.89 -32.05 -3.30
N THR A 527 5.95 -31.48 -4.04
CA THR A 527 4.78 -32.19 -4.61
C THR A 527 4.85 -32.14 -6.13
N THR A 528 4.28 -33.16 -6.79
CA THR A 528 4.00 -33.16 -8.24
C THR A 528 2.55 -33.55 -8.56
N ASP A 529 1.66 -33.58 -7.55
CA ASP A 529 0.29 -34.11 -7.64
C ASP A 529 -0.76 -33.20 -6.97
N ASP A 530 -0.55 -31.87 -7.05
CA ASP A 530 -1.47 -30.85 -6.52
C ASP A 530 -1.60 -30.89 -4.97
N GLY A 531 -0.53 -31.31 -4.29
CA GLY A 531 -0.45 -31.45 -2.83
C GLY A 531 -1.14 -32.70 -2.30
N GLN A 532 -1.26 -33.76 -3.11
CA GLN A 532 -1.85 -35.03 -2.71
C GLN A 532 -0.82 -35.94 -2.03
N SER A 533 0.47 -35.79 -2.34
CA SER A 533 1.60 -36.37 -1.64
C SER A 533 2.82 -35.45 -1.67
N TRP A 534 3.74 -35.65 -0.72
CA TRP A 534 4.92 -34.79 -0.55
C TRP A 534 6.19 -35.64 -0.37
N GLU A 535 7.19 -35.39 -1.22
CA GLU A 535 8.53 -35.96 -1.17
C GLU A 535 9.45 -35.05 -0.33
N LYS A 536 10.22 -35.65 0.58
CA LYS A 536 11.25 -34.95 1.36
C LYS A 536 12.57 -34.95 0.58
N ILE A 537 13.06 -33.77 0.21
CA ILE A 537 14.24 -33.62 -0.67
C ILE A 537 15.41 -32.88 0.00
N SER A 538 15.51 -32.88 1.33
CA SER A 538 16.68 -32.35 2.05
C SER A 538 16.92 -33.01 3.42
N PRO A 539 18.15 -32.94 3.96
CA PRO A 539 18.40 -33.03 5.41
C PRO A 539 17.91 -31.74 6.12
N ASP A 540 18.05 -31.67 7.44
CA ASP A 540 17.79 -30.43 8.20
C ASP A 540 18.83 -29.37 7.75
N LEU A 541 18.36 -28.26 7.14
CA LEU A 541 19.21 -27.25 6.49
C LEU A 541 19.57 -26.07 7.42
N THR A 542 19.53 -26.30 8.72
CA THR A 542 19.60 -25.23 9.75
C THR A 542 20.73 -25.51 10.76
N TYR A 543 21.04 -24.58 11.67
CA TYR A 543 21.93 -24.88 12.80
C TYR A 543 21.27 -25.79 13.85
N ALA A 544 19.93 -25.81 13.91
CA ALA A 544 19.11 -26.65 14.80
C ALA A 544 19.58 -26.62 16.28
N ASP A 545 20.05 -25.46 16.75
CA ASP A 545 20.73 -25.33 18.03
C ASP A 545 19.78 -25.68 19.20
N PRO A 546 20.10 -26.70 20.03
CA PRO A 546 19.22 -27.13 21.13
C PRO A 546 18.86 -26.01 22.13
N GLU A 547 19.69 -24.99 22.30
CA GLU A 547 19.37 -23.84 23.17
C GLU A 547 18.25 -22.96 22.59
N THR A 548 18.02 -23.03 21.28
CA THR A 548 16.97 -22.28 20.57
C THR A 548 15.65 -23.05 20.42
N LEU A 549 15.65 -24.38 20.52
CA LEU A 549 14.47 -25.21 20.25
C LEU A 549 13.55 -25.45 21.47
N GLY A 550 13.94 -24.96 22.65
CA GLY A 550 13.24 -25.21 23.92
C GLY A 550 11.93 -24.42 24.13
N LYS A 551 11.37 -24.51 25.34
CA LYS A 551 10.17 -23.76 25.73
C LYS A 551 10.42 -22.25 25.83
N THR A 552 9.41 -21.47 25.49
CA THR A 552 9.44 -20.01 25.39
C THR A 552 8.22 -19.38 26.06
N GLY A 553 8.40 -18.14 26.53
CA GLY A 553 7.47 -17.42 27.38
C GLY A 553 8.08 -17.07 28.73
N GLY A 554 7.23 -16.65 29.65
CA GLY A 554 7.64 -16.30 30.99
C GLY A 554 7.83 -17.47 31.94
N VAL A 555 8.30 -17.16 33.15
CA VAL A 555 8.31 -18.10 34.30
C VAL A 555 6.90 -18.34 34.88
N ILE A 556 5.87 -17.73 34.29
CA ILE A 556 4.45 -17.84 34.67
C ILE A 556 3.61 -18.26 33.44
N THR A 557 3.48 -17.37 32.44
CA THR A 557 2.69 -17.64 31.22
C THR A 557 3.59 -17.94 30.02
N MET A 558 3.33 -19.04 29.33
CA MET A 558 4.06 -19.49 28.13
C MET A 558 3.63 -18.73 26.86
N ASP A 559 4.49 -18.74 25.83
CA ASP A 559 4.21 -18.25 24.48
C ASP A 559 4.69 -19.29 23.47
N MET A 560 3.80 -20.22 23.11
CA MET A 560 4.05 -21.35 22.19
C MET A 560 2.81 -21.55 21.31
N ASN A 561 2.73 -20.87 20.16
CA ASN A 561 1.60 -20.97 19.22
C ASN A 561 1.99 -20.90 17.73
N GLY A 562 3.28 -20.72 17.40
CA GLY A 562 3.79 -20.67 16.03
C GLY A 562 4.85 -19.60 15.73
N PRO A 563 4.71 -18.31 16.16
CA PRO A 563 5.67 -17.26 15.81
C PRO A 563 7.09 -17.48 16.32
N GLU A 564 7.21 -18.27 17.39
CA GLU A 564 8.45 -18.68 18.05
C GLU A 564 9.15 -19.89 17.44
N ILE A 565 8.50 -20.63 16.53
CA ILE A 565 9.12 -21.81 15.91
C ILE A 565 10.28 -21.35 15.03
N TYR A 566 11.43 -21.99 15.24
CA TYR A 566 12.74 -21.53 14.79
C TYR A 566 13.62 -22.71 14.36
N ALA A 567 14.76 -22.37 13.73
CA ALA A 567 15.58 -23.29 12.95
C ALA A 567 14.72 -23.97 11.88
N THR A 568 14.17 -23.14 10.99
CA THR A 568 13.36 -23.53 9.82
C THR A 568 13.99 -22.98 8.55
N VAL A 569 13.68 -23.57 7.38
CA VAL A 569 13.96 -22.97 6.07
C VAL A 569 12.93 -21.85 5.85
N PHE A 570 13.38 -20.61 5.96
CA PHE A 570 12.56 -19.40 5.93
C PHE A 570 12.47 -18.79 4.53
N ALA A 571 13.50 -18.99 3.71
CA ALA A 571 13.56 -18.56 2.32
C ALA A 571 13.91 -19.75 1.42
N LEU A 572 13.27 -19.83 0.26
CA LEU A 572 13.55 -20.83 -0.76
C LEU A 572 13.60 -20.14 -2.13
N ALA A 573 14.47 -20.60 -3.02
CA ALA A 573 14.51 -20.20 -4.41
C ALA A 573 14.83 -21.41 -5.30
N PRO A 574 13.82 -22.04 -5.94
CA PRO A 574 14.04 -22.90 -7.10
C PRO A 574 14.61 -22.05 -8.25
N SER A 575 15.58 -22.59 -8.99
CA SER A 575 16.28 -21.79 -10.01
C SER A 575 15.38 -21.37 -11.17
N ASN A 576 15.71 -20.22 -11.77
CA ASN A 576 15.17 -19.75 -13.04
C ASN A 576 15.82 -20.47 -14.25
N HIS A 577 16.99 -21.09 -14.07
CA HIS A 577 17.81 -21.65 -15.16
C HIS A 577 17.93 -23.19 -15.17
N ASP A 578 17.81 -23.87 -14.03
CA ASP A 578 17.94 -25.34 -13.93
C ASP A 578 17.03 -25.94 -12.86
N ILE A 579 16.07 -26.77 -13.29
CA ILE A 579 15.10 -27.48 -12.44
C ILE A 579 15.73 -28.36 -11.33
N ASN A 580 17.02 -28.72 -11.45
CA ASN A 580 17.76 -29.50 -10.44
C ASN A 580 18.45 -28.61 -9.39
N THR A 581 18.52 -27.30 -9.62
CA THR A 581 19.20 -26.33 -8.76
C THR A 581 18.18 -25.57 -7.89
N ILE A 582 18.39 -25.60 -6.57
CA ILE A 582 17.52 -24.96 -5.57
C ILE A 582 18.39 -24.38 -4.45
N TRP A 583 18.08 -23.17 -3.99
CA TRP A 583 18.67 -22.56 -2.79
C TRP A 583 17.67 -22.52 -1.63
N ALA A 584 18.18 -22.69 -0.42
CA ALA A 584 17.42 -22.65 0.82
C ALA A 584 18.16 -21.81 1.86
N GLY A 585 17.44 -20.89 2.52
CA GLY A 585 17.95 -20.02 3.58
C GLY A 585 17.17 -20.21 4.88
N SER A 586 17.86 -20.29 6.02
CA SER A 586 17.21 -20.51 7.32
C SER A 586 16.97 -19.22 8.12
N ASP A 587 16.06 -19.30 9.09
CA ASP A 587 15.87 -18.24 10.09
C ASP A 587 17.00 -18.15 11.14
N ASP A 588 17.89 -19.15 11.20
CA ASP A 588 19.06 -19.21 12.08
C ASP A 588 20.41 -18.87 11.41
N GLY A 589 20.42 -18.62 10.10
CA GLY A 589 21.52 -18.00 9.36
C GLY A 589 22.36 -18.93 8.50
N LYS A 590 21.76 -20.02 7.99
CA LYS A 590 22.35 -20.89 6.95
C LYS A 590 21.86 -20.50 5.56
N ILE A 591 22.70 -20.72 4.56
CA ILE A 591 22.31 -20.78 3.14
C ILE A 591 22.90 -22.05 2.54
N HIS A 592 22.05 -22.85 1.88
CA HIS A 592 22.43 -24.08 1.21
C HIS A 592 22.02 -24.08 -0.26
N ILE A 593 22.73 -24.85 -1.08
CA ILE A 593 22.41 -25.13 -2.50
C ILE A 593 22.33 -26.64 -2.74
N THR A 594 21.35 -27.10 -3.51
CA THR A 594 21.42 -28.38 -4.24
C THR A 594 21.52 -28.10 -5.74
N ARG A 595 22.11 -29.04 -6.49
CA ARG A 595 22.24 -29.00 -7.96
C ARG A 595 21.91 -30.33 -8.64
N ASP A 596 21.31 -31.26 -7.91
CA ASP A 596 20.97 -32.60 -8.38
C ASP A 596 19.53 -33.01 -8.03
N GLY A 597 18.67 -32.03 -7.75
CA GLY A 597 17.27 -32.23 -7.37
C GLY A 597 17.06 -32.60 -5.90
N GLY A 598 17.95 -32.15 -5.01
CA GLY A 598 17.86 -32.33 -3.55
C GLY A 598 18.55 -33.58 -2.99
N LYS A 599 19.31 -34.32 -3.81
CA LYS A 599 20.00 -35.54 -3.35
C LYS A 599 21.23 -35.20 -2.52
N ASN A 600 21.93 -34.14 -2.88
CA ASN A 600 23.04 -33.55 -2.12
C ASN A 600 22.80 -32.05 -1.93
N TRP A 601 23.20 -31.53 -0.76
CA TRP A 601 23.14 -30.11 -0.41
C TRP A 601 24.51 -29.63 0.09
N GLU A 602 24.97 -28.48 -0.37
CA GLU A 602 26.24 -27.82 -0.01
C GLU A 602 25.95 -26.55 0.79
N ASP A 603 26.68 -26.32 1.89
CA ASP A 603 26.61 -25.10 2.70
C ASP A 603 27.43 -23.99 2.04
N ILE A 604 26.73 -22.92 1.62
CA ILE A 604 27.28 -21.75 0.94
C ILE A 604 27.09 -20.48 1.77
N THR A 605 26.95 -20.59 3.09
CA THR A 605 26.68 -19.45 3.98
C THR A 605 27.77 -18.36 3.88
N PRO A 606 27.42 -17.07 3.66
CA PRO A 606 28.39 -15.98 3.66
C PRO A 606 29.11 -15.86 5.01
N LYS A 607 30.44 -15.74 5.00
CA LYS A 607 31.25 -15.65 6.24
C LYS A 607 30.92 -14.43 7.10
N ASP A 608 30.48 -13.35 6.46
CA ASP A 608 30.11 -12.09 7.11
C ASP A 608 28.60 -12.03 7.47
N LEU A 609 27.85 -13.13 7.27
CA LEU A 609 26.51 -13.32 7.79
C LEU A 609 26.61 -14.09 9.14
N PRO A 610 26.44 -13.44 10.30
CA PRO A 610 26.64 -14.11 11.57
C PRO A 610 25.51 -15.10 11.90
N LYS A 611 25.75 -16.04 12.82
CA LYS A 611 24.71 -16.94 13.36
C LYS A 611 23.55 -16.14 13.98
N PHE A 612 22.36 -16.73 13.97
CA PHE A 612 21.09 -16.15 14.44
C PHE A 612 20.64 -14.94 13.59
N SER A 613 20.99 -14.93 12.31
CA SER A 613 20.43 -14.00 11.32
C SER A 613 19.30 -14.68 10.57
N ARG A 614 18.15 -14.01 10.40
CA ARG A 614 17.10 -14.54 9.52
C ARG A 614 17.49 -14.26 8.07
N VAL A 615 17.70 -15.31 7.27
CA VAL A 615 17.69 -15.19 5.81
C VAL A 615 16.23 -14.98 5.41
N SER A 616 15.91 -13.77 4.96
CA SER A 616 14.54 -13.28 4.79
C SER A 616 14.02 -13.57 3.39
N ILE A 617 14.87 -13.32 2.38
CA ILE A 617 14.63 -13.58 0.95
C ILE A 617 15.94 -14.01 0.28
N ILE A 618 15.83 -14.95 -0.66
CA ILE A 618 16.83 -15.26 -1.68
C ILE A 618 16.16 -15.04 -3.04
N ASP A 619 16.84 -14.36 -3.96
CA ASP A 619 16.38 -14.11 -5.33
C ASP A 619 17.49 -14.54 -6.30
N GLU A 620 17.21 -15.47 -7.24
CA GLU A 620 18.18 -15.81 -8.31
C GLU A 620 17.97 -14.89 -9.50
N SER A 621 19.07 -14.30 -9.99
CA SER A 621 19.07 -13.50 -11.19
C SER A 621 18.41 -14.23 -12.36
N ILE A 622 17.42 -13.59 -12.98
CA ILE A 622 16.76 -14.09 -14.19
C ILE A 622 17.73 -14.01 -15.40
N HIS A 623 18.73 -13.12 -15.32
CA HIS A 623 19.70 -12.91 -16.41
C HIS A 623 20.91 -13.84 -16.36
N ASN A 624 21.39 -14.24 -15.16
CA ASN A 624 22.67 -14.95 -15.00
C ASN A 624 22.57 -16.16 -14.05
N PRO A 625 22.74 -17.41 -14.52
CA PRO A 625 22.63 -18.60 -13.69
C PRO A 625 23.69 -18.63 -12.57
N GLY A 626 23.26 -18.92 -11.34
CA GLY A 626 24.14 -18.95 -10.17
C GLY A 626 24.52 -17.57 -9.61
N THR A 627 23.89 -16.50 -10.10
CA THR A 627 23.88 -15.19 -9.43
C THR A 627 22.70 -15.11 -8.46
N LEU A 628 22.97 -14.75 -7.20
CA LEU A 628 21.93 -14.56 -6.18
C LEU A 628 22.05 -13.19 -5.53
N TYR A 629 20.90 -12.65 -5.12
CA TYR A 629 20.78 -11.55 -4.17
C TYR A 629 20.08 -12.07 -2.91
N VAL A 630 20.58 -11.71 -1.74
CA VAL A 630 20.06 -12.19 -0.45
C VAL A 630 19.84 -11.03 0.49
N ALA A 631 18.63 -10.96 1.06
CA ALA A 631 18.27 -10.04 2.13
C ALA A 631 18.17 -10.81 3.46
N ALA A 632 18.88 -10.33 4.47
CA ALA A 632 18.86 -10.89 5.83
C ALA A 632 18.69 -9.79 6.89
N ASN A 633 18.21 -10.16 8.07
CA ASN A 633 18.05 -9.24 9.19
C ASN A 633 18.37 -9.88 10.56
N ARG A 634 18.77 -9.02 11.50
CA ARG A 634 19.27 -9.39 12.84
C ARG A 634 18.60 -8.60 13.97
N TYR A 635 17.54 -7.84 13.67
CA TYR A 635 16.87 -6.97 14.65
C TYR A 635 16.39 -7.72 15.90
N GLN A 636 15.98 -8.99 15.74
CA GLN A 636 15.56 -9.86 16.83
C GLN A 636 16.73 -10.42 17.67
N VAL A 637 17.97 -10.01 17.43
CA VAL A 637 19.09 -10.16 18.36
C VAL A 637 19.63 -8.83 18.90
N ASP A 638 18.94 -7.72 18.62
CA ASP A 638 19.32 -6.31 18.89
C ASP A 638 20.43 -5.76 17.98
N ASP A 639 20.47 -6.22 16.73
CA ASP A 639 21.34 -5.71 15.64
C ASP A 639 20.47 -5.20 14.48
N ARG A 640 20.44 -3.86 14.28
CA ARG A 640 19.64 -3.18 13.24
C ARG A 640 20.43 -2.83 11.98
N GLU A 641 21.63 -3.36 11.80
CA GLU A 641 22.42 -3.10 10.58
C GLU A 641 21.81 -3.75 9.33
N PRO A 642 22.00 -3.17 8.13
CA PRO A 642 21.60 -3.81 6.89
C PRO A 642 22.51 -5.01 6.57
N TYR A 643 21.91 -6.11 6.14
CA TYR A 643 22.59 -7.31 5.65
C TYR A 643 22.02 -7.71 4.29
N VAL A 644 22.63 -7.19 3.23
CA VAL A 644 22.34 -7.56 1.84
C VAL A 644 23.62 -8.11 1.22
N PHE A 645 23.53 -9.23 0.50
CA PHE A 645 24.67 -9.93 -0.10
C PHE A 645 24.39 -10.31 -1.56
N LYS A 646 25.45 -10.40 -2.38
CA LYS A 646 25.41 -11.01 -3.71
C LYS A 646 26.53 -12.03 -3.95
N THR A 647 26.28 -12.97 -4.85
CA THR A 647 27.21 -13.96 -5.42
C THR A 647 27.00 -14.01 -6.93
N HIS A 648 28.02 -14.41 -7.70
CA HIS A 648 27.90 -14.75 -9.14
C HIS A 648 28.44 -16.15 -9.48
N ASP A 649 28.81 -16.98 -8.50
CA ASP A 649 29.53 -18.25 -8.71
C ASP A 649 28.90 -19.47 -8.00
N TYR A 650 27.57 -19.41 -7.78
CA TYR A 650 26.78 -20.36 -6.98
C TYR A 650 27.06 -20.33 -5.46
N GLY A 651 27.56 -19.21 -4.92
CA GLY A 651 27.73 -18.98 -3.48
C GLY A 651 29.10 -19.36 -2.92
N LYS A 652 30.11 -19.53 -3.77
CA LYS A 652 31.50 -19.81 -3.37
C LYS A 652 32.22 -18.54 -2.95
N THR A 653 31.85 -17.40 -3.54
CA THR A 653 32.25 -16.06 -3.11
C THR A 653 31.04 -15.16 -2.93
N TRP A 654 31.13 -14.27 -1.94
CA TRP A 654 30.04 -13.37 -1.56
C TRP A 654 30.58 -11.95 -1.36
N THR A 655 29.77 -10.96 -1.73
CA THR A 655 30.03 -9.53 -1.49
C THR A 655 28.89 -8.94 -0.69
N LYS A 656 29.17 -8.26 0.43
CA LYS A 656 28.16 -7.49 1.16
C LYS A 656 27.90 -6.18 0.40
N ILE A 657 26.64 -5.94 0.02
CA ILE A 657 26.22 -4.85 -0.89
C ILE A 657 25.25 -3.92 -0.19
N ILE A 658 25.76 -3.05 0.70
CA ILE A 658 24.94 -2.19 1.58
C ILE A 658 25.25 -0.68 1.48
N ASN A 659 26.14 -0.26 0.58
CA ASN A 659 26.54 1.15 0.47
C ASN A 659 25.34 2.01 0.08
N GLY A 660 25.08 3.11 0.81
CA GLY A 660 23.95 4.00 0.55
C GLY A 660 22.63 3.62 1.24
N ILE A 661 22.55 2.45 1.89
CA ILE A 661 21.49 2.15 2.85
C ILE A 661 21.83 2.86 4.17
N ALA A 662 20.85 3.54 4.78
CA ALA A 662 21.07 4.21 6.06
C ALA A 662 21.13 3.21 7.25
N PRO A 663 21.92 3.48 8.30
CA PRO A 663 21.94 2.66 9.52
C PRO A 663 20.53 2.52 10.11
N GLY A 664 20.19 1.34 10.62
CA GLY A 664 18.85 1.04 11.13
C GLY A 664 17.81 0.63 10.08
N HIS A 665 18.01 0.92 8.78
CA HIS A 665 17.15 0.47 7.67
C HIS A 665 17.50 -0.98 7.29
N PHE A 666 17.33 -1.93 8.21
CA PHE A 666 17.67 -3.33 7.97
C PHE A 666 16.79 -3.96 6.87
N ALA A 667 17.38 -4.90 6.13
CA ALA A 667 16.78 -5.47 4.92
C ALA A 667 15.66 -6.48 5.24
N ARG A 668 14.53 -6.35 4.52
CA ARG A 668 13.37 -7.25 4.61
C ARG A 668 13.27 -8.15 3.38
N ALA A 669 13.40 -7.59 2.18
CA ALA A 669 13.39 -8.31 0.91
C ALA A 669 14.25 -7.61 -0.15
N VAL A 670 14.76 -8.35 -1.13
CA VAL A 670 15.43 -7.85 -2.34
C VAL A 670 14.82 -8.52 -3.57
N ARG A 671 14.80 -7.85 -4.73
CA ARG A 671 14.49 -8.44 -6.05
C ARG A 671 15.32 -7.79 -7.17
N GLU A 672 15.67 -8.56 -8.18
CA GLU A 672 16.18 -8.08 -9.47
C GLU A 672 15.04 -7.69 -10.44
N ASP A 673 15.28 -6.70 -11.30
CA ASP A 673 14.37 -6.39 -12.40
C ASP A 673 14.50 -7.43 -13.56
N PRO A 674 13.40 -8.07 -13.99
CA PRO A 674 13.43 -9.11 -15.02
C PRO A 674 13.77 -8.60 -16.44
N VAL A 675 14.00 -7.30 -16.65
CA VAL A 675 14.30 -6.70 -17.96
C VAL A 675 15.70 -6.06 -18.01
N ARG A 676 16.16 -5.45 -16.92
CA ARG A 676 17.48 -4.81 -16.80
C ARG A 676 18.38 -5.53 -15.79
N PRO A 677 19.44 -6.24 -16.25
CA PRO A 677 20.47 -6.78 -15.37
C PRO A 677 21.06 -5.70 -14.44
N GLY A 678 21.22 -6.03 -13.16
CA GLY A 678 21.81 -5.13 -12.16
C GLY A 678 20.94 -3.93 -11.75
N LEU A 679 19.68 -3.83 -12.20
CA LEU A 679 18.67 -2.99 -11.55
C LEU A 679 18.02 -3.81 -10.42
N LEU A 680 18.24 -3.39 -9.18
CA LEU A 680 17.74 -4.08 -7.99
C LEU A 680 16.81 -3.17 -7.18
N PHE A 681 15.82 -3.76 -6.51
CA PHE A 681 14.94 -3.11 -5.54
C PHE A 681 15.04 -3.79 -4.17
N LEU A 682 14.99 -3.00 -3.10
CA LEU A 682 15.19 -3.45 -1.73
C LEU A 682 14.12 -2.88 -0.80
N ALA A 683 13.38 -3.77 -0.15
CA ALA A 683 12.47 -3.48 0.94
C ALA A 683 13.23 -3.45 2.29
N THR A 684 12.97 -2.44 3.12
CA THR A 684 13.59 -2.27 4.45
C THR A 684 12.55 -1.96 5.52
N GLU A 685 12.99 -1.87 6.78
CA GLU A 685 12.11 -1.44 7.89
C GLU A 685 11.59 0.00 7.76
N HIS A 686 12.29 0.82 7.00
CA HIS A 686 12.03 2.24 6.80
C HIS A 686 12.05 2.50 5.28
N GLY A 687 11.02 1.97 4.61
CA GLY A 687 10.76 2.17 3.18
C GLY A 687 11.60 1.37 2.19
N VAL A 688 11.75 1.91 0.98
CA VAL A 688 12.31 1.23 -0.21
C VAL A 688 13.58 1.91 -0.71
N TYR A 689 14.52 1.10 -1.20
CA TYR A 689 15.72 1.54 -1.93
C TYR A 689 15.80 0.86 -3.30
N PHE A 690 16.57 1.45 -4.22
CA PHE A 690 16.94 0.83 -5.50
C PHE A 690 18.43 0.99 -5.80
N SER A 691 18.97 0.14 -6.68
CA SER A 691 20.34 0.22 -7.19
C SER A 691 20.33 0.11 -8.71
N MET A 692 21.13 0.95 -9.38
CA MET A 692 21.32 0.93 -10.84
C MET A 692 22.56 0.12 -11.27
N ASN A 693 23.34 -0.36 -10.29
CA ASN A 693 24.66 -0.94 -10.46
C ASN A 693 24.86 -2.13 -9.52
N ASP A 694 23.94 -3.10 -9.59
CA ASP A 694 24.15 -4.45 -9.04
C ASP A 694 24.47 -4.43 -7.53
N GLY A 695 23.78 -3.55 -6.78
CA GLY A 695 23.89 -3.40 -5.34
C GLY A 695 25.14 -2.65 -4.83
N GLU A 696 26.06 -2.24 -5.71
CA GLU A 696 27.27 -1.51 -5.31
C GLU A 696 26.97 -0.15 -4.65
N LEU A 697 25.87 0.50 -5.08
CA LEU A 697 25.30 1.70 -4.46
C LEU A 697 23.77 1.63 -4.47
N TRP A 698 23.17 1.84 -3.30
CA TRP A 698 21.74 2.00 -3.12
C TRP A 698 21.35 3.49 -3.02
N ARG A 699 20.13 3.82 -3.45
CA ARG A 699 19.49 5.12 -3.31
C ARG A 699 18.08 4.92 -2.75
N SER A 700 17.64 5.81 -1.87
CA SER A 700 16.26 5.78 -1.37
C SER A 700 15.28 6.03 -2.51
N LEU A 701 14.19 5.26 -2.51
CA LEU A 701 13.02 5.38 -3.36
C LEU A 701 11.76 5.72 -2.53
N GLN A 702 11.96 6.43 -1.41
CA GLN A 702 10.88 6.80 -0.48
C GLN A 702 9.79 7.62 -1.16
N LEU A 703 10.17 8.65 -1.92
CA LEU A 703 9.25 9.55 -2.63
C LEU A 703 8.18 10.11 -1.66
N GLU A 704 6.90 9.84 -1.87
CA GLU A 704 5.79 10.20 -0.97
C GLU A 704 5.29 9.04 -0.07
N LEU A 705 5.91 7.85 -0.18
CA LEU A 705 5.58 6.70 0.68
C LEU A 705 5.78 7.09 2.15
N PRO A 706 4.85 6.75 3.07
CA PRO A 706 5.08 6.93 4.50
C PRO A 706 6.27 6.08 4.97
N ASP A 707 6.94 6.50 6.05
CA ASP A 707 7.88 5.61 6.73
C ASP A 707 7.12 4.40 7.27
N THR A 708 7.34 3.21 6.72
CA THR A 708 6.62 1.99 7.12
C THR A 708 7.46 0.75 6.78
N PRO A 709 7.39 -0.32 7.60
CA PRO A 709 8.06 -1.58 7.29
C PRO A 709 7.53 -2.20 6.01
N ILE A 710 8.37 -2.26 4.98
CA ILE A 710 8.05 -2.98 3.74
C ILE A 710 8.54 -4.41 3.93
N ARG A 711 7.63 -5.38 4.08
CA ARG A 711 8.02 -6.76 4.42
C ARG A 711 8.48 -7.54 3.20
N ASP A 712 7.83 -7.32 2.06
CA ASP A 712 8.20 -7.90 0.79
C ASP A 712 7.77 -7.01 -0.39
N LEU A 713 8.43 -7.22 -1.55
CA LEU A 713 8.07 -6.59 -2.82
C LEU A 713 8.31 -7.55 -3.99
N VAL A 714 7.59 -7.35 -5.09
CA VAL A 714 7.72 -8.10 -6.35
C VAL A 714 7.71 -7.14 -7.54
N ILE A 715 8.38 -7.53 -8.62
CA ILE A 715 8.38 -6.79 -9.89
C ILE A 715 7.39 -7.47 -10.83
N LYS A 716 6.39 -6.74 -11.31
CA LYS A 716 5.30 -7.28 -12.14
C LYS A 716 5.17 -6.44 -13.39
N ASP A 717 5.43 -7.06 -14.54
CA ASP A 717 5.36 -6.45 -15.88
C ASP A 717 6.20 -5.16 -15.99
N ASN A 718 5.65 -3.98 -15.67
CA ASN A 718 6.37 -2.70 -15.62
C ASN A 718 6.40 -2.03 -14.25
N ASP A 719 5.93 -2.68 -13.19
CA ASP A 719 5.62 -2.03 -11.91
C ASP A 719 6.36 -2.67 -10.74
N VAL A 720 6.67 -1.88 -9.70
CA VAL A 720 7.13 -2.41 -8.40
C VAL A 720 5.93 -2.47 -7.47
N VAL A 721 5.58 -3.67 -7.00
CA VAL A 721 4.41 -3.91 -6.14
C VAL A 721 4.89 -4.35 -4.76
N LEU A 722 4.45 -3.67 -3.71
CA LEU A 722 4.90 -3.94 -2.34
C LEU A 722 3.77 -4.24 -1.35
N GLY A 723 4.10 -4.98 -0.29
CA GLY A 723 3.27 -5.18 0.89
C GLY A 723 3.89 -4.50 2.12
N SER A 724 3.20 -3.52 2.68
CA SER A 724 3.63 -2.86 3.93
C SER A 724 3.00 -3.49 5.17
N HIS A 725 3.70 -3.45 6.30
CA HIS A 725 3.22 -3.95 7.60
C HIS A 725 2.42 -2.88 8.36
N GLY A 726 1.48 -2.21 7.69
CA GLY A 726 0.62 -1.20 8.34
C GLY A 726 0.07 -0.08 7.46
N ARG A 727 0.32 -0.06 6.14
CA ARG A 727 -0.27 0.92 5.19
C ARG A 727 -0.80 0.28 3.90
N GLY A 728 -1.05 -1.03 3.90
CA GLY A 728 -1.58 -1.79 2.74
C GLY A 728 -0.61 -1.99 1.58
N PHE A 729 -1.17 -2.25 0.39
CA PHE A 729 -0.41 -2.45 -0.84
C PHE A 729 -0.17 -1.12 -1.57
N TRP A 730 1.00 -1.01 -2.19
CA TRP A 730 1.36 0.13 -3.03
C TRP A 730 1.99 -0.36 -4.34
N ILE A 731 1.82 0.43 -5.40
CA ILE A 731 2.41 0.20 -6.72
C ILE A 731 3.21 1.44 -7.13
N LEU A 732 4.46 1.25 -7.56
CA LEU A 732 5.21 2.25 -8.31
C LEU A 732 4.98 1.95 -9.80
N ASP A 733 4.05 2.69 -10.40
CA ASP A 733 3.61 2.44 -11.77
C ASP A 733 4.73 2.75 -12.79
N ASN A 734 4.96 1.81 -13.71
CA ASN A 734 5.78 1.97 -14.91
C ASN A 734 7.23 2.45 -14.68
N ILE A 735 8.11 1.55 -14.20
CA ILE A 735 9.55 1.75 -14.01
C ILE A 735 10.39 1.78 -15.31
N GLN A 736 9.76 1.92 -16.48
CA GLN A 736 10.47 2.05 -17.76
C GLN A 736 11.55 3.15 -17.81
N PRO A 737 11.44 4.31 -17.12
CA PRO A 737 12.51 5.32 -17.11
C PRO A 737 13.77 4.80 -16.43
N LEU A 738 13.63 4.01 -15.34
CA LEU A 738 14.76 3.36 -14.67
C LEU A 738 15.37 2.28 -15.58
N ARG A 739 14.54 1.41 -16.18
CA ARG A 739 14.99 0.38 -17.13
C ARG A 739 15.76 0.98 -18.32
N GLN A 740 15.32 2.13 -18.84
CA GLN A 740 15.89 2.74 -20.04
C GLN A 740 17.02 3.76 -19.76
N PHE A 741 17.24 4.18 -18.51
CA PHE A 741 18.23 5.19 -18.14
C PHE A 741 19.67 4.84 -18.61
N LYS A 742 20.35 5.82 -19.20
CA LYS A 742 21.77 5.77 -19.59
C LYS A 742 22.45 7.11 -19.27
N GLY A 743 23.72 7.09 -18.90
CA GLY A 743 24.48 8.28 -18.53
C GLY A 743 24.49 9.38 -19.61
N GLU A 744 24.41 9.02 -20.89
CA GLU A 744 24.26 9.97 -22.01
C GLU A 744 23.00 10.85 -21.91
N MET A 745 21.91 10.36 -21.29
CA MET A 745 20.65 11.09 -21.18
C MET A 745 20.78 12.36 -20.33
N LYS A 746 21.75 12.42 -19.41
CA LYS A 746 22.12 13.63 -18.64
C LYS A 746 22.47 14.83 -19.54
N THR A 747 22.81 14.59 -20.80
CA THR A 747 23.21 15.63 -21.78
C THR A 747 22.15 15.94 -22.83
N LYS A 748 21.05 15.17 -22.88
CA LYS A 748 19.96 15.37 -23.84
C LYS A 748 18.96 16.38 -23.28
N LYS A 749 18.55 17.37 -24.09
CA LYS A 749 17.57 18.38 -23.66
C LYS A 749 16.24 17.75 -23.23
N ALA A 750 15.77 16.78 -24.01
CA ALA A 750 14.60 15.96 -23.76
C ALA A 750 14.90 14.48 -24.08
N THR A 751 14.07 13.55 -23.60
CA THR A 751 14.08 12.12 -23.96
C THR A 751 12.68 11.54 -23.78
N LEU A 752 12.16 10.82 -24.77
CA LEU A 752 10.94 10.03 -24.69
C LEU A 752 11.33 8.58 -24.40
N PHE A 753 10.85 8.02 -23.29
CA PHE A 753 11.02 6.59 -23.01
C PHE A 753 10.08 5.79 -23.92
N LYS A 754 10.52 4.63 -24.39
CA LYS A 754 9.64 3.70 -25.11
C LYS A 754 8.51 3.29 -24.15
N PRO A 755 7.22 3.52 -24.50
CA PRO A 755 6.11 3.14 -23.64
C PRO A 755 5.88 1.63 -23.63
N ALA A 756 5.10 1.16 -22.66
CA ALA A 756 4.48 -0.16 -22.71
C ALA A 756 3.34 -0.20 -23.75
N ASP A 757 2.99 -1.40 -24.22
CA ASP A 757 1.83 -1.59 -25.10
C ASP A 757 0.53 -1.45 -24.29
N ALA A 758 -0.48 -0.80 -24.89
CA ALA A 758 -1.76 -0.54 -24.21
C ALA A 758 -2.77 -1.68 -24.47
N ILE A 759 -3.59 -2.02 -23.47
CA ILE A 759 -4.61 -3.07 -23.58
C ILE A 759 -5.98 -2.42 -23.75
N ARG A 760 -6.57 -2.54 -24.93
CA ARG A 760 -7.83 -1.85 -25.27
C ARG A 760 -8.95 -2.23 -24.30
N GLY A 761 -9.44 -1.24 -23.56
CA GLY A 761 -10.53 -1.41 -22.60
C GLY A 761 -10.08 -1.71 -21.17
N ILE A 762 -8.78 -1.85 -20.94
CA ILE A 762 -8.15 -1.91 -19.61
C ILE A 762 -7.19 -0.70 -19.48
N SER A 763 -5.97 -0.77 -20.03
CA SER A 763 -4.98 0.30 -19.88
C SER A 763 -5.00 1.34 -21.01
N ASN A 764 -4.62 2.58 -20.66
CA ASN A 764 -4.33 3.65 -21.61
C ASN A 764 -2.89 3.51 -22.16
N LEU A 765 -2.48 4.40 -23.07
CA LEU A 765 -1.08 4.55 -23.44
C LEU A 765 -0.42 5.63 -22.58
N ASP A 766 0.39 5.22 -21.59
CA ASP A 766 1.13 6.15 -20.74
C ASP A 766 2.53 6.44 -21.29
N LEU A 767 2.80 7.72 -21.51
CA LEU A 767 3.99 8.26 -22.14
C LEU A 767 4.83 8.98 -21.10
N GLN A 768 5.97 8.41 -20.74
CA GLN A 768 6.94 9.02 -19.83
C GLN A 768 8.08 9.69 -20.60
N TYR A 769 8.51 10.86 -20.14
CA TYR A 769 9.53 11.66 -20.80
C TYR A 769 10.31 12.49 -19.78
N TYR A 770 11.63 12.63 -19.98
CA TYR A 770 12.50 13.47 -19.15
C TYR A 770 12.85 14.77 -19.88
N LEU A 771 12.79 15.88 -19.16
CA LEU A 771 13.23 17.20 -19.62
C LEU A 771 14.33 17.73 -18.69
N SER A 772 15.51 18.01 -19.24
CA SER A 772 16.67 18.51 -18.46
C SER A 772 16.51 19.96 -17.97
N GLU A 773 15.61 20.71 -18.60
CA GLU A 773 15.23 22.08 -18.28
C GLU A 773 13.73 22.28 -18.60
N GLN A 774 13.11 23.36 -18.13
CA GLN A 774 11.70 23.62 -18.45
C GLN A 774 11.55 23.98 -19.94
N ALA A 775 10.65 23.30 -20.65
CA ALA A 775 10.34 23.58 -22.04
C ALA A 775 9.29 24.70 -22.22
N GLU A 776 9.27 25.33 -23.40
CA GLU A 776 8.19 26.24 -23.81
C GLU A 776 6.95 25.47 -24.27
N THR A 777 7.12 24.33 -24.95
CA THR A 777 6.03 23.47 -25.41
C THR A 777 6.51 22.03 -25.57
N VAL A 778 5.67 21.07 -25.18
CA VAL A 778 5.82 19.65 -25.47
C VAL A 778 4.63 19.20 -26.32
N THR A 779 4.89 18.58 -27.47
CA THR A 779 3.86 18.03 -28.37
C THR A 779 4.05 16.53 -28.58
N PHE A 780 2.97 15.78 -28.48
CA PHE A 780 2.87 14.38 -28.87
C PHE A 780 2.02 14.25 -30.14
N GLU A 781 2.51 13.54 -31.14
CA GLU A 781 1.77 13.13 -32.35
C GLU A 781 1.55 11.61 -32.31
N ILE A 782 0.31 11.17 -32.36
CA ILE A 782 -0.07 9.76 -32.55
C ILE A 782 -0.23 9.51 -34.05
N LEU A 783 0.41 8.45 -34.54
CA LEU A 783 0.41 8.02 -35.94
C LEU A 783 -0.03 6.56 -36.06
N ASP A 784 -0.56 6.17 -37.22
CA ASP A 784 -0.80 4.76 -37.54
C ASP A 784 0.49 4.01 -37.91
N ALA A 785 0.37 2.71 -38.22
CA ALA A 785 1.49 1.85 -38.60
C ALA A 785 2.29 2.37 -39.82
N ASP A 786 1.61 2.98 -40.79
CA ASP A 786 2.20 3.55 -42.01
C ASP A 786 2.81 4.95 -41.78
N GLY A 787 2.53 5.56 -40.62
CA GLY A 787 3.03 6.88 -40.21
C GLY A 787 2.10 8.04 -40.53
N ASN A 788 0.85 7.78 -40.94
CA ASN A 788 -0.15 8.83 -41.15
C ASN A 788 -0.58 9.44 -39.82
N PHE A 789 -0.89 10.74 -39.82
CA PHE A 789 -1.28 11.49 -38.63
C PHE A 789 -2.70 11.14 -38.16
N ILE A 790 -2.85 10.77 -36.88
CA ILE A 790 -4.15 10.53 -36.24
C ILE A 790 -4.59 11.73 -35.39
N THR A 791 -3.74 12.17 -34.47
CA THR A 791 -4.04 13.27 -33.53
C THR A 791 -2.77 13.84 -32.89
N SER A 792 -2.86 15.04 -32.33
CA SER A 792 -1.78 15.68 -31.57
C SER A 792 -2.26 16.26 -30.24
N PHE A 793 -1.45 16.13 -29.20
CA PHE A 793 -1.66 16.73 -27.90
C PHE A 793 -0.48 17.64 -27.56
N SER A 794 -0.74 18.89 -27.17
CA SER A 794 0.32 19.86 -26.84
C SER A 794 0.10 20.49 -25.48
N GLY A 795 1.20 20.64 -24.73
CA GLY A 795 1.26 21.26 -23.41
C GLY A 795 2.23 22.43 -23.39
N ASP A 796 1.78 23.52 -22.77
CA ASP A 796 2.42 24.84 -22.74
C ASP A 796 2.75 25.34 -21.32
N GLN A 797 2.54 24.49 -20.30
CA GLN A 797 2.63 24.85 -18.88
C GLN A 797 3.42 23.79 -18.09
N PRO A 798 4.21 24.18 -17.07
CA PRO A 798 4.98 23.22 -16.28
C PRO A 798 4.12 22.33 -15.37
N LYS A 799 2.90 22.76 -14.99
CA LYS A 799 1.94 21.90 -14.25
C LYS A 799 0.51 22.09 -14.79
N TYR A 800 -0.14 21.00 -15.16
CA TYR A 800 -1.56 21.03 -15.57
C TYR A 800 -2.49 20.81 -14.37
N LYS A 801 -3.01 21.90 -13.79
CA LYS A 801 -4.05 21.82 -12.77
C LYS A 801 -5.44 21.84 -13.41
N ARG A 802 -6.17 20.73 -13.30
CA ARG A 802 -7.63 20.70 -13.56
C ARG A 802 -8.34 21.58 -12.52
N ASP A 803 -9.32 22.36 -12.95
CA ASP A 803 -10.16 23.13 -12.02
C ASP A 803 -10.98 22.13 -11.15
N PRO A 804 -10.84 22.16 -9.80
CA PRO A 804 -11.62 21.30 -8.92
C PRO A 804 -13.12 21.59 -8.97
N ASN A 805 -13.51 22.83 -9.26
CA ASN A 805 -14.91 23.28 -9.29
C ASN A 805 -15.65 22.82 -10.55
N VAL A 806 -14.93 22.56 -11.65
CA VAL A 806 -15.50 21.92 -12.84
C VAL A 806 -15.77 20.45 -12.50
N PRO A 807 -17.02 19.95 -12.61
CA PRO A 807 -17.32 18.55 -12.34
C PRO A 807 -16.56 17.60 -13.27
N TRP A 808 -16.23 16.38 -12.81
CA TRP A 808 -15.40 15.44 -13.56
C TRP A 808 -15.94 15.10 -14.96
N TRP A 809 -17.26 15.21 -15.17
CA TRP A 809 -17.88 14.98 -16.48
C TRP A 809 -17.78 16.16 -17.47
N GLN A 810 -17.33 17.34 -17.01
CA GLN A 810 -17.08 18.55 -17.80
C GLN A 810 -15.59 18.93 -17.89
N ARG A 811 -14.69 18.22 -17.17
CA ARG A 811 -13.24 18.47 -17.25
C ARG A 811 -12.70 18.06 -18.60
N GLU A 812 -11.93 18.96 -19.22
CA GLU A 812 -11.09 18.64 -20.38
C GLU A 812 -10.02 17.58 -20.02
N PRO A 813 -9.47 16.86 -21.01
CA PRO A 813 -8.35 15.94 -20.83
C PRO A 813 -7.16 16.56 -20.09
N ALA A 814 -6.22 15.71 -19.66
CA ALA A 814 -4.91 16.24 -19.27
C ALA A 814 -4.21 16.85 -20.51
N LYS A 815 -3.32 17.81 -20.30
CA LYS A 815 -2.30 18.19 -21.28
C LYS A 815 -0.94 17.63 -20.84
N PRO A 816 0.02 17.47 -21.76
CA PRO A 816 1.44 17.35 -21.40
C PRO A 816 1.90 18.50 -20.51
N THR A 817 2.93 18.26 -19.72
CA THR A 817 3.59 19.25 -18.86
C THR A 817 4.95 19.60 -19.43
N THR A 818 5.41 20.82 -19.20
CA THR A 818 6.71 21.30 -19.70
C THR A 818 7.78 21.38 -18.61
N ALA A 819 7.52 20.83 -17.41
CA ALA A 819 8.41 20.92 -16.26
C ALA A 819 9.74 20.20 -16.47
N LYS A 820 10.82 20.75 -15.91
CA LYS A 820 12.07 20.01 -15.71
C LYS A 820 11.80 18.75 -14.87
N GLY A 821 12.43 17.65 -15.23
CA GLY A 821 12.37 16.36 -14.54
C GLY A 821 11.69 15.29 -15.38
N LEU A 822 11.37 14.16 -14.76
CA LEU A 822 10.48 13.15 -15.34
C LEU A 822 9.02 13.65 -15.33
N ASN A 823 8.31 13.40 -16.43
CA ASN A 823 6.92 13.77 -16.64
C ASN A 823 6.15 12.57 -17.24
N THR A 824 4.85 12.47 -16.99
CA THR A 824 3.96 11.44 -17.56
C THR A 824 2.76 12.08 -18.26
N TYR A 825 2.34 11.52 -19.40
CA TYR A 825 1.12 11.93 -20.11
C TYR A 825 0.38 10.71 -20.68
N SER A 826 -0.93 10.62 -20.46
CA SER A 826 -1.76 9.47 -20.84
C SER A 826 -2.64 9.75 -22.07
N TRP A 827 -2.54 8.93 -23.12
CA TRP A 827 -3.49 8.94 -24.23
C TRP A 827 -4.57 7.87 -24.04
N ASN A 828 -5.83 8.33 -23.99
CA ASN A 828 -7.03 7.53 -23.76
C ASN A 828 -7.48 6.63 -24.95
N LEU A 829 -6.53 6.28 -25.83
CA LEU A 829 -6.75 5.44 -27.02
C LEU A 829 -7.91 5.91 -27.93
N ARG A 830 -8.17 7.21 -28.04
CA ARG A 830 -9.24 7.76 -28.89
C ARG A 830 -8.72 8.66 -30.00
N TYR A 831 -9.37 8.51 -31.16
CA TYR A 831 -9.26 9.40 -32.31
C TYR A 831 -9.91 10.78 -32.01
N PRO A 832 -9.73 11.80 -32.87
CA PRO A 832 -10.42 13.08 -32.76
C PRO A 832 -11.94 12.94 -32.72
N GLY A 833 -12.59 13.79 -31.93
CA GLY A 833 -14.04 13.86 -31.79
C GLY A 833 -14.78 14.47 -32.98
N ALA A 834 -16.11 14.44 -32.90
CA ALA A 834 -16.95 15.20 -33.80
C ALA A 834 -16.89 16.71 -33.47
N THR A 835 -16.99 17.54 -34.51
CA THR A 835 -16.97 19.02 -34.40
C THR A 835 -17.97 19.52 -33.37
N THR A 836 -17.55 20.41 -32.46
CA THR A 836 -18.38 20.99 -31.38
C THR A 836 -18.59 22.50 -31.56
N PHE A 837 -19.51 23.08 -30.78
CA PHE A 837 -19.77 24.52 -30.76
C PHE A 837 -20.13 25.01 -29.35
N GLU A 838 -19.98 26.31 -29.11
CA GLU A 838 -20.27 26.95 -27.82
C GLU A 838 -21.75 26.79 -27.42
N GLY A 839 -21.99 26.48 -26.14
CA GLY A 839 -23.33 26.23 -25.59
C GLY A 839 -23.95 24.89 -26.03
N MET A 840 -23.17 23.94 -26.58
CA MET A 840 -23.69 22.62 -26.95
C MET A 840 -24.03 21.76 -25.71
N ILE A 841 -25.33 21.58 -25.45
CA ILE A 841 -25.85 20.68 -24.43
C ILE A 841 -26.44 19.40 -25.05
N ILE A 842 -25.84 18.25 -24.73
CA ILE A 842 -26.21 16.90 -25.21
C ILE A 842 -26.26 15.94 -24.00
N TRP A 843 -27.28 15.07 -23.96
CA TRP A 843 -27.55 14.20 -22.80
C TRP A 843 -26.69 12.93 -22.76
N SER A 844 -26.60 12.23 -23.89
CA SER A 844 -26.34 10.78 -23.89
C SER A 844 -25.10 10.35 -24.68
N GLY A 845 -24.16 11.27 -24.91
CA GLY A 845 -22.84 11.04 -25.49
C GLY A 845 -21.97 12.29 -25.46
N ARG A 846 -20.64 12.16 -25.55
CA ARG A 846 -19.71 13.30 -25.63
C ARG A 846 -19.15 13.42 -27.06
N PRO A 847 -19.57 14.40 -27.89
CA PRO A 847 -19.09 14.52 -29.26
C PRO A 847 -17.58 14.69 -29.37
N ALA A 848 -16.97 15.46 -28.46
CA ALA A 848 -15.53 15.76 -28.44
C ALA A 848 -14.61 14.52 -28.24
N ASN A 849 -15.12 13.43 -27.68
CA ASN A 849 -14.39 12.15 -27.63
C ASN A 849 -14.57 11.43 -28.96
N GLY A 850 -13.53 11.15 -29.74
CA GLY A 850 -13.67 10.32 -30.95
C GLY A 850 -13.82 8.82 -30.66
N PRO A 851 -13.90 7.98 -31.69
CA PRO A 851 -13.92 6.52 -31.58
C PRO A 851 -12.69 5.96 -30.84
N LYS A 852 -12.85 4.88 -30.07
CA LYS A 852 -11.73 4.05 -29.57
C LYS A 852 -10.92 3.49 -30.74
N ALA A 853 -9.59 3.65 -30.70
CA ALA A 853 -8.64 3.17 -31.70
C ALA A 853 -8.67 1.63 -31.87
N PRO A 854 -8.68 1.09 -33.11
CA PRO A 854 -8.69 -0.35 -33.35
C PRO A 854 -7.37 -1.02 -32.96
N LEU A 855 -7.36 -2.36 -32.88
CA LEU A 855 -6.20 -3.14 -32.45
C LEU A 855 -5.07 -3.14 -33.51
N GLY A 856 -3.82 -3.03 -33.07
CA GLY A 856 -2.63 -3.12 -33.93
C GLY A 856 -1.54 -2.13 -33.59
N ASN A 857 -0.61 -1.95 -34.53
CA ASN A 857 0.60 -1.14 -34.34
C ASN A 857 0.34 0.34 -34.63
N TYR A 858 0.95 1.20 -33.82
CA TYR A 858 0.91 2.65 -33.89
C TYR A 858 2.31 3.22 -33.61
N LYS A 859 2.48 4.51 -33.87
CA LYS A 859 3.71 5.24 -33.51
C LYS A 859 3.37 6.45 -32.67
N ILE A 860 4.19 6.74 -31.68
CA ILE A 860 4.15 7.98 -30.91
C ILE A 860 5.41 8.80 -31.20
N ARG A 861 5.24 10.06 -31.58
CA ARG A 861 6.33 11.02 -31.76
C ARG A 861 6.23 12.14 -30.74
N MET A 862 7.31 12.40 -30.00
CA MET A 862 7.45 13.62 -29.19
C MET A 862 8.15 14.73 -30.00
N LYS A 863 7.79 15.98 -29.75
CA LYS A 863 8.47 17.19 -30.25
C LYS A 863 8.66 18.20 -29.12
N VAL A 864 9.87 18.74 -29.00
CA VAL A 864 10.25 19.77 -28.00
C VAL A 864 11.27 20.73 -28.64
N GLY A 865 10.79 21.85 -29.20
CA GLY A 865 11.60 22.70 -30.07
C GLY A 865 12.10 21.90 -31.29
N ASP A 866 13.42 21.95 -31.55
CA ASP A 866 14.06 21.15 -32.61
C ASP A 866 14.19 19.66 -32.28
N TYR A 867 13.93 19.23 -31.03
CA TYR A 867 13.98 17.82 -30.65
C TYR A 867 12.79 17.07 -31.22
N SER A 868 13.02 15.89 -31.81
CA SER A 868 11.96 14.91 -32.04
C SER A 868 12.47 13.48 -31.97
N GLU A 869 11.64 12.61 -31.38
CA GLU A 869 11.90 11.19 -31.16
C GLU A 869 10.61 10.41 -31.42
N THR A 870 10.70 9.17 -31.92
CA THR A 870 9.52 8.36 -32.27
C THR A 870 9.73 6.92 -31.82
N HIS A 871 8.73 6.35 -31.14
CA HIS A 871 8.68 4.93 -30.75
C HIS A 871 7.43 4.24 -31.31
N ASP A 872 7.56 2.94 -31.56
CA ASP A 872 6.45 2.05 -31.94
C ASP A 872 5.81 1.41 -30.70
N PHE A 873 4.49 1.24 -30.71
CA PHE A 873 3.70 0.55 -29.68
C PHE A 873 2.51 -0.21 -30.29
N GLU A 874 1.99 -1.22 -29.59
CA GLU A 874 0.78 -1.95 -29.96
C GLU A 874 -0.42 -1.56 -29.07
N ILE A 875 -1.63 -1.52 -29.65
CA ILE A 875 -2.89 -1.62 -28.93
C ILE A 875 -3.38 -3.07 -29.01
N LYS A 876 -3.28 -3.78 -27.89
CA LYS A 876 -3.59 -5.20 -27.72
C LYS A 876 -5.05 -5.43 -27.34
N ILE A 877 -5.55 -6.64 -27.60
CA ILE A 877 -6.88 -7.07 -27.15
C ILE A 877 -6.88 -7.31 -25.63
N ASP A 878 -7.98 -7.01 -24.96
CA ASP A 878 -8.24 -7.49 -23.60
C ASP A 878 -8.33 -9.04 -23.62
N PRO A 879 -7.44 -9.77 -22.92
CA PRO A 879 -7.43 -11.23 -22.91
C PRO A 879 -8.63 -11.85 -22.17
N ASN A 880 -9.42 -11.06 -21.43
CA ASN A 880 -10.65 -11.53 -20.80
C ASN A 880 -11.79 -11.72 -21.81
N LEU A 881 -11.80 -10.98 -22.94
CA LEU A 881 -12.84 -11.09 -23.96
C LEU A 881 -12.86 -12.51 -24.56
N LYS A 882 -14.02 -13.18 -24.49
CA LYS A 882 -14.22 -14.52 -25.05
C LYS A 882 -15.16 -14.45 -26.25
N GLY A 883 -14.73 -15.00 -27.38
CA GLY A 883 -15.52 -15.03 -28.62
C GLY A 883 -15.57 -13.70 -29.38
N ILE A 884 -14.77 -12.70 -29.00
CA ILE A 884 -14.61 -11.43 -29.73
C ILE A 884 -13.30 -11.48 -30.54
N THR A 885 -13.36 -11.05 -31.80
CA THR A 885 -12.24 -11.05 -32.74
C THR A 885 -11.66 -9.65 -32.96
N LYS A 886 -10.52 -9.56 -33.68
CA LYS A 886 -9.97 -8.26 -34.11
C LYS A 886 -10.89 -7.58 -35.12
N GLU A 887 -11.53 -8.38 -35.96
CA GLU A 887 -12.43 -8.00 -37.04
C GLU A 887 -13.73 -7.38 -36.47
N ASP A 888 -14.26 -7.92 -35.37
CA ASP A 888 -15.41 -7.35 -34.64
C ASP A 888 -15.15 -5.93 -34.13
N LEU A 889 -13.95 -5.71 -33.59
CA LEU A 889 -13.52 -4.41 -33.04
C LEU A 889 -13.15 -3.42 -34.16
N GLN A 890 -12.70 -3.91 -35.31
CA GLN A 890 -12.54 -3.12 -36.53
C GLN A 890 -13.91 -2.68 -37.09
N GLU A 891 -14.91 -3.56 -37.19
CA GLU A 891 -16.30 -3.18 -37.52
C GLU A 891 -16.83 -2.12 -36.53
N GLN A 892 -16.55 -2.27 -35.23
CA GLN A 892 -16.96 -1.33 -34.19
C GLN A 892 -16.34 0.05 -34.39
N TYR A 893 -15.02 0.12 -34.60
CA TYR A 893 -14.31 1.37 -34.89
C TYR A 893 -14.84 2.04 -36.17
N GLU A 894 -15.08 1.26 -37.23
CA GLU A 894 -15.57 1.78 -38.49
C GLU A 894 -16.99 2.36 -38.39
N LEU A 895 -17.92 1.66 -37.75
CA LEU A 895 -19.27 2.18 -37.55
C LEU A 895 -19.26 3.41 -36.63
N ALA A 896 -18.48 3.38 -35.55
CA ALA A 896 -18.31 4.53 -34.66
C ALA A 896 -17.74 5.76 -35.40
N SER A 897 -16.78 5.56 -36.32
CA SER A 897 -16.21 6.60 -37.17
C SER A 897 -17.23 7.17 -38.17
N LYS A 898 -18.02 6.29 -38.80
CA LYS A 898 -19.11 6.68 -39.73
C LYS A 898 -20.20 7.49 -39.00
N ILE A 899 -20.54 7.13 -37.76
CA ILE A 899 -21.46 7.91 -36.90
C ILE A 899 -20.83 9.24 -36.44
N MET A 900 -19.54 9.25 -36.10
CA MET A 900 -18.79 10.46 -35.73
C MET A 900 -18.83 11.50 -36.87
N GLY A 901 -18.49 11.12 -38.10
CA GLY A 901 -18.53 12.02 -39.25
C GLY A 901 -19.92 12.59 -39.54
N LYS A 902 -20.98 11.78 -39.40
CA LYS A 902 -22.37 12.26 -39.47
C LYS A 902 -22.70 13.24 -38.33
N THR A 903 -22.15 13.04 -37.14
CA THR A 903 -22.30 13.97 -36.00
C THR A 903 -21.61 15.32 -36.27
N SER A 904 -20.39 15.30 -36.84
CA SER A 904 -19.67 16.52 -37.26
C SER A 904 -20.48 17.32 -38.28
N ALA A 905 -20.94 16.68 -39.35
CA ALA A 905 -21.72 17.35 -40.41
C ALA A 905 -23.03 17.98 -39.89
N ALA A 906 -23.68 17.37 -38.89
CA ALA A 906 -24.84 17.96 -38.22
C ALA A 906 -24.47 19.21 -37.40
N ASN A 907 -23.32 19.18 -36.71
CA ASN A 907 -22.85 20.30 -35.88
C ASN A 907 -22.29 21.46 -36.72
N GLU A 908 -21.58 21.16 -37.81
CA GLU A 908 -21.06 22.13 -38.78
C GLU A 908 -22.19 22.88 -39.49
N ALA A 909 -23.28 22.19 -39.84
CA ALA A 909 -24.47 22.84 -40.36
C ALA A 909 -25.10 23.81 -39.34
N VAL A 910 -25.11 23.47 -38.04
CA VAL A 910 -25.56 24.39 -36.98
C VAL A 910 -24.62 25.59 -36.82
N ILE A 911 -23.30 25.38 -36.83
CA ILE A 911 -22.29 26.47 -36.80
C ILE A 911 -22.54 27.43 -37.97
N LYS A 912 -22.61 26.92 -39.19
CA LYS A 912 -22.85 27.69 -40.42
C LYS A 912 -24.16 28.47 -40.39
N ILE A 913 -25.24 27.87 -39.85
CA ILE A 913 -26.52 28.56 -39.68
C ILE A 913 -26.39 29.70 -38.64
N ARG A 914 -25.66 29.50 -37.54
CA ARG A 914 -25.41 30.52 -36.52
C ARG A 914 -24.54 31.67 -37.02
N GLU A 915 -23.48 31.38 -37.78
CA GLU A 915 -22.64 32.38 -38.44
C GLU A 915 -23.46 33.27 -39.39
N ILE A 916 -24.29 32.64 -40.24
CA ILE A 916 -25.21 33.34 -41.14
C ILE A 916 -26.21 34.21 -40.37
N LYS A 917 -26.82 33.68 -39.31
CA LYS A 917 -27.77 34.43 -38.46
C LYS A 917 -27.08 35.60 -37.75
N SER A 918 -25.85 35.42 -37.30
CA SER A 918 -25.01 36.47 -36.72
C SER A 918 -24.75 37.58 -37.74
N GLN A 919 -24.16 37.25 -38.90
CA GLN A 919 -23.84 38.20 -39.98
C GLN A 919 -25.05 39.01 -40.48
N LEU A 920 -26.25 38.41 -40.46
CA LEU A 920 -27.51 39.08 -40.80
C LEU A 920 -28.02 40.01 -39.69
N ASN A 921 -27.96 39.58 -38.43
CA ASN A 921 -28.28 40.45 -37.29
C ASN A 921 -27.34 41.66 -37.24
N ASP A 922 -26.06 41.43 -37.50
CA ASP A 922 -24.99 42.43 -37.64
C ASP A 922 -25.23 43.44 -38.78
N ALA A 923 -26.05 43.08 -39.76
CA ALA A 923 -26.47 43.91 -40.88
C ALA A 923 -27.84 44.58 -40.68
N LYS A 924 -28.60 44.20 -39.65
CA LYS A 924 -30.00 44.59 -39.44
C LYS A 924 -30.23 46.10 -39.36
N GLY A 925 -29.30 46.83 -38.75
CA GLY A 925 -29.32 48.30 -38.70
C GLY A 925 -28.89 49.02 -39.99
N LYS A 926 -28.49 48.28 -41.04
CA LYS A 926 -28.02 48.82 -42.33
C LYS A 926 -28.84 48.34 -43.53
N ILE A 927 -29.73 47.37 -43.35
CA ILE A 927 -30.71 46.91 -44.35
C ILE A 927 -32.03 47.63 -44.06
N SER A 928 -32.81 47.99 -45.09
CA SER A 928 -34.11 48.63 -44.85
C SER A 928 -35.06 47.69 -44.11
N SER A 929 -35.91 48.20 -43.21
CA SER A 929 -36.87 47.38 -42.46
C SER A 929 -37.82 46.61 -43.38
N SER A 930 -38.19 47.18 -44.52
CA SER A 930 -38.96 46.53 -45.58
C SER A 930 -38.22 45.38 -46.27
N ASP A 931 -36.93 45.54 -46.58
CA ASP A 931 -36.13 44.48 -47.24
C ASP A 931 -35.79 43.37 -46.26
N TYR A 932 -35.49 43.72 -45.01
CA TYR A 932 -35.23 42.78 -43.93
C TYR A 932 -36.47 41.91 -43.69
N SER A 933 -37.64 42.51 -43.51
CA SER A 933 -38.88 41.76 -43.24
C SER A 933 -39.39 40.93 -44.43
N ARG A 934 -39.14 41.39 -45.68
CA ARG A 934 -39.56 40.65 -46.89
C ARG A 934 -38.58 39.57 -47.35
N THR A 935 -37.29 39.68 -47.01
CA THR A 935 -36.23 38.81 -47.57
C THR A 935 -35.39 38.12 -46.50
N VAL A 936 -34.99 38.84 -45.45
CA VAL A 936 -34.12 38.29 -44.39
C VAL A 936 -34.92 37.46 -43.39
N ASP A 937 -36.04 37.97 -42.86
CA ASP A 937 -36.86 37.24 -41.88
C ASP A 937 -37.38 35.88 -42.41
N PRO A 938 -37.87 35.74 -43.66
CA PRO A 938 -38.27 34.44 -44.21
C PRO A 938 -37.10 33.47 -44.36
N PHE A 939 -35.92 33.96 -44.76
CA PHE A 939 -34.71 33.14 -44.89
C PHE A 939 -34.19 32.68 -43.52
N VAL A 940 -34.08 33.59 -42.55
CA VAL A 940 -33.72 33.30 -41.16
C VAL A 940 -34.68 32.28 -40.54
N LYS A 941 -35.99 32.37 -40.85
CA LYS A 941 -36.98 31.39 -40.40
C LYS A 941 -36.76 29.99 -41.01
N LYS A 942 -36.47 29.89 -42.31
CA LYS A 942 -36.14 28.60 -42.96
C LYS A 942 -34.93 27.94 -42.30
N ILE A 943 -33.81 28.66 -42.17
CA ILE A 943 -32.57 28.08 -41.62
C ILE A 943 -32.67 27.80 -40.12
N SER A 944 -33.45 28.59 -39.36
CA SER A 944 -33.67 28.31 -37.93
C SER A 944 -34.49 27.04 -37.70
N ALA A 945 -35.48 26.73 -38.55
CA ALA A 945 -36.18 25.44 -38.49
C ALA A 945 -35.24 24.25 -38.73
N ILE A 946 -34.22 24.42 -39.58
CA ILE A 946 -33.19 23.39 -39.81
C ILE A 946 -32.24 23.29 -38.61
N GLU A 947 -31.83 24.41 -38.01
CA GLU A 947 -31.06 24.41 -36.75
C GLU A 947 -31.82 23.67 -35.65
N GLU A 948 -33.12 23.97 -35.49
CA GLU A 948 -34.01 23.35 -34.51
C GLU A 948 -34.19 21.85 -34.73
N ASP A 949 -34.01 21.30 -35.94
CA ASP A 949 -34.08 19.86 -36.22
C ASP A 949 -32.73 19.15 -36.03
N LEU A 950 -31.62 19.84 -36.30
CA LEU A 950 -30.27 19.32 -36.07
C LEU A 950 -29.89 19.34 -34.58
N TYR A 951 -30.26 20.40 -33.86
CA TYR A 951 -29.90 20.64 -32.45
C TYR A 951 -31.07 21.22 -31.63
N GLN A 952 -31.14 20.88 -30.34
CA GLN A 952 -32.17 21.37 -29.43
C GLN A 952 -31.79 22.75 -28.86
N VAL A 953 -32.11 23.81 -29.62
CA VAL A 953 -31.79 25.21 -29.29
C VAL A 953 -32.40 25.73 -27.98
N LYS A 954 -33.34 25.00 -27.36
CA LYS A 954 -33.97 25.38 -26.09
C LYS A 954 -33.17 24.98 -24.84
N ASN A 955 -32.17 24.13 -24.97
CA ASN A 955 -31.38 23.67 -23.82
C ASN A 955 -30.54 24.83 -23.25
N GLN A 956 -30.62 25.03 -21.92
CA GLN A 956 -29.80 25.96 -21.15
C GLN A 956 -29.12 25.26 -19.95
N SER A 957 -29.68 24.14 -19.49
CA SER A 957 -29.17 23.27 -18.43
C SER A 957 -28.96 21.84 -18.92
N GLY A 958 -28.04 21.11 -18.29
CA GLY A 958 -27.70 19.73 -18.65
C GLY A 958 -28.86 18.73 -18.62
N GLN A 959 -29.92 19.00 -17.84
CA GLN A 959 -31.11 18.14 -17.75
C GLN A 959 -32.28 18.59 -18.65
N ASP A 960 -32.18 19.71 -19.37
CA ASP A 960 -33.22 20.15 -20.31
C ASP A 960 -33.59 19.16 -21.44
N PRO A 961 -32.72 18.22 -21.87
CA PRO A 961 -33.12 17.09 -22.71
C PRO A 961 -34.29 16.23 -22.19
N LEU A 962 -34.66 16.33 -20.90
CA LEU A 962 -35.87 15.74 -20.34
C LEU A 962 -37.13 16.57 -20.63
N ASN A 963 -36.99 17.91 -20.71
CA ASN A 963 -38.06 18.87 -20.99
C ASN A 963 -38.28 19.06 -22.51
N PHE A 964 -37.21 18.97 -23.30
CA PHE A 964 -37.21 19.24 -24.74
C PHE A 964 -36.62 18.07 -25.52
N PRO A 965 -37.41 17.37 -26.37
CA PRO A 965 -36.98 16.16 -27.05
C PRO A 965 -35.68 16.32 -27.86
N ILE A 966 -34.80 15.31 -27.76
CA ILE A 966 -33.46 15.36 -28.34
C ILE A 966 -33.48 15.36 -29.88
N LYS A 967 -32.61 16.19 -30.45
CA LYS A 967 -32.47 16.43 -31.89
C LYS A 967 -31.29 15.65 -32.48
N LEU A 968 -31.14 15.71 -33.80
CA LEU A 968 -30.41 14.70 -34.58
C LEU A 968 -28.95 14.53 -34.16
N ASN A 969 -28.24 15.62 -33.84
CA ASN A 969 -26.84 15.53 -33.39
C ASN A 969 -26.67 14.73 -32.08
N ASN A 970 -27.57 14.92 -31.11
CA ASN A 970 -27.61 14.13 -29.88
C ASN A 970 -27.94 12.67 -30.19
N ARG A 971 -28.87 12.37 -31.10
CA ARG A 971 -29.23 10.97 -31.45
C ARG A 971 -28.04 10.23 -32.06
N LEU A 972 -27.30 10.87 -32.97
CA LEU A 972 -26.06 10.33 -33.55
C LEU A 972 -24.97 10.13 -32.49
N ALA A 973 -24.71 11.13 -31.64
CA ALA A 973 -23.75 11.00 -30.54
C ALA A 973 -24.13 9.87 -29.55
N SER A 974 -25.42 9.68 -29.30
CA SER A 974 -25.97 8.61 -28.45
C SER A 974 -25.84 7.23 -29.09
N LEU A 975 -26.05 7.12 -30.41
CA LEU A 975 -25.87 5.88 -31.15
C LEU A 975 -24.41 5.43 -31.10
N ARG A 976 -23.45 6.35 -31.30
CA ARG A 976 -22.04 6.01 -31.17
C ARG A 976 -21.69 5.55 -29.76
N ARG A 977 -22.18 6.21 -28.70
CA ARG A 977 -22.00 5.70 -27.33
C ARG A 977 -22.53 4.27 -27.20
N SER A 978 -23.69 3.97 -27.79
CA SER A 978 -24.26 2.61 -27.77
C SER A 978 -23.44 1.59 -28.56
N VAL A 979 -22.73 1.99 -29.63
CA VAL A 979 -21.80 1.14 -30.37
C VAL A 979 -20.51 0.89 -29.58
N GLU A 980 -20.01 1.89 -28.86
CA GLU A 980 -18.77 1.84 -28.07
C GLU A 980 -18.98 1.42 -26.59
N THR A 981 -20.17 0.95 -26.22
CA THR A 981 -20.45 0.43 -24.85
C THR A 981 -20.09 -1.06 -24.82
N GLY A 982 -18.94 -1.36 -24.21
CA GLY A 982 -18.27 -2.67 -24.35
C GLY A 982 -17.38 -2.74 -25.60
N ASP A 983 -16.65 -3.84 -25.73
CA ASP A 983 -15.80 -4.14 -26.89
C ASP A 983 -16.30 -5.43 -27.55
N ALA A 984 -17.11 -5.24 -28.60
CA ALA A 984 -17.76 -6.31 -29.36
C ALA A 984 -18.22 -5.79 -30.73
N ARG A 985 -18.64 -6.71 -31.62
CA ARG A 985 -19.21 -6.38 -32.93
C ARG A 985 -20.47 -5.52 -32.79
N PRO A 986 -20.69 -4.50 -33.64
CA PRO A 986 -21.93 -3.74 -33.64
C PRO A 986 -23.16 -4.61 -33.91
N THR A 987 -24.26 -4.29 -33.23
CA THR A 987 -25.54 -4.99 -33.44
C THR A 987 -26.22 -4.56 -34.74
N ASP A 988 -27.02 -5.44 -35.33
CA ASP A 988 -27.87 -5.11 -36.49
C ASP A 988 -28.80 -3.92 -36.22
N GLY A 989 -29.22 -3.76 -34.96
CA GLY A 989 -29.98 -2.59 -34.48
C GLY A 989 -29.19 -1.28 -34.61
N ALA A 990 -27.88 -1.29 -34.30
CA ALA A 990 -27.03 -0.12 -34.47
C ALA A 990 -26.84 0.25 -35.96
N TYR A 991 -26.63 -0.75 -36.82
CA TYR A 991 -26.57 -0.55 -38.28
C TYR A 991 -27.90 -0.01 -38.85
N LYS A 992 -29.04 -0.52 -38.39
CA LYS A 992 -30.37 -0.02 -38.77
C LYS A 992 -30.57 1.45 -38.37
N VAL A 993 -30.34 1.79 -37.10
CA VAL A 993 -30.52 3.17 -36.60
C VAL A 993 -29.51 4.12 -37.22
N PHE A 994 -28.29 3.67 -37.53
CA PHE A 994 -27.32 4.47 -38.28
C PHE A 994 -27.83 4.84 -39.68
N LYS A 995 -28.46 3.89 -40.39
CA LYS A 995 -29.07 4.14 -41.71
C LYS A 995 -30.24 5.12 -41.62
N GLU A 996 -31.10 4.96 -40.61
CA GLU A 996 -32.26 5.85 -40.37
C GLU A 996 -31.81 7.29 -40.08
N LEU A 997 -30.91 7.49 -39.10
CA LEU A 997 -30.41 8.82 -38.74
C LEU A 997 -29.53 9.45 -39.83
N SER A 998 -28.82 8.65 -40.64
CA SER A 998 -28.05 9.15 -41.78
C SER A 998 -28.94 9.71 -42.89
N ALA A 999 -30.05 9.04 -43.18
CA ALA A 999 -31.04 9.50 -44.15
C ALA A 999 -31.81 10.74 -43.65
N GLU A 1000 -32.12 10.80 -42.35
CA GLU A 1000 -32.65 12.01 -41.71
C GLU A 1000 -31.68 13.19 -41.92
N LEU A 1001 -30.38 13.00 -41.63
CA LEU A 1001 -29.38 14.06 -41.78
C LEU A 1001 -29.22 14.52 -43.23
N GLU A 1002 -29.15 13.59 -44.18
CA GLU A 1002 -29.06 13.91 -45.62
C GLU A 1002 -30.27 14.75 -46.09
N GLN A 1003 -31.47 14.50 -45.53
CA GLN A 1003 -32.64 15.33 -45.78
C GLN A 1003 -32.49 16.75 -45.22
N HIS A 1004 -31.96 16.92 -44.00
CA HIS A 1004 -31.75 18.25 -43.40
C HIS A 1004 -30.63 19.04 -44.06
N LEU A 1005 -29.52 18.40 -44.43
CA LEU A 1005 -28.43 19.02 -45.19
C LEU A 1005 -28.90 19.42 -46.60
N GLY A 1006 -29.67 18.56 -47.29
CA GLY A 1006 -30.27 18.89 -48.59
C GLY A 1006 -31.24 20.07 -48.54
N LYS A 1007 -32.09 20.16 -47.50
CA LYS A 1007 -32.97 21.33 -47.24
C LYS A 1007 -32.15 22.61 -47.03
N LEU A 1008 -31.02 22.53 -46.31
CA LEU A 1008 -30.12 23.67 -46.08
C LEU A 1008 -29.50 24.11 -47.40
N ASP A 1009 -28.88 23.19 -48.14
CA ASP A 1009 -28.22 23.48 -49.41
C ASP A 1009 -29.18 24.07 -50.46
N GLN A 1010 -30.42 23.56 -50.53
CA GLN A 1010 -31.45 24.12 -51.39
C GLN A 1010 -31.83 25.56 -50.97
N THR A 1011 -32.02 25.79 -49.67
CA THR A 1011 -32.36 27.11 -49.10
C THR A 1011 -31.25 28.13 -49.34
N LEU A 1012 -29.99 27.74 -49.12
CA LEU A 1012 -28.82 28.58 -49.41
C LEU A 1012 -28.77 28.89 -50.92
N SER A 1013 -28.93 27.88 -51.78
CA SER A 1013 -28.83 28.05 -53.23
C SER A 1013 -29.96 28.91 -53.83
N SER A 1014 -31.18 28.89 -53.26
CA SER A 1014 -32.31 29.69 -53.76
C SER A 1014 -32.30 31.15 -53.27
N ASP A 1015 -31.84 31.40 -52.05
CA ASP A 1015 -32.07 32.66 -51.36
C ASP A 1015 -30.80 33.52 -51.20
N LEU A 1016 -29.59 32.91 -51.12
CA LEU A 1016 -28.35 33.66 -50.84
C LEU A 1016 -28.06 34.77 -51.87
N SER A 1017 -28.39 34.59 -53.15
CA SER A 1017 -28.19 35.63 -54.16
C SER A 1017 -28.93 36.94 -53.83
N LYS A 1018 -30.14 36.84 -53.27
CA LYS A 1018 -30.94 38.00 -52.85
C LYS A 1018 -30.42 38.58 -51.53
N ILE A 1019 -30.05 37.73 -50.59
CA ILE A 1019 -29.45 38.11 -49.31
C ILE A 1019 -28.11 38.85 -49.52
N ASN A 1020 -27.24 38.35 -50.38
CA ASN A 1020 -25.94 38.95 -50.69
C ASN A 1020 -26.08 40.31 -51.38
N GLN A 1021 -27.09 40.51 -52.24
CA GLN A 1021 -27.39 41.84 -52.78
C GLN A 1021 -27.78 42.85 -51.68
N LEU A 1022 -28.48 42.42 -50.62
CA LEU A 1022 -28.80 43.28 -49.47
C LEU A 1022 -27.58 43.53 -48.58
N LEU A 1023 -26.77 42.50 -48.29
CA LEU A 1023 -25.52 42.64 -47.53
C LEU A 1023 -24.52 43.58 -48.22
N LYS A 1024 -24.38 43.46 -49.55
CA LYS A 1024 -23.54 44.32 -50.38
C LYS A 1024 -23.99 45.78 -50.34
N LYS A 1025 -25.30 46.05 -50.44
CA LYS A 1025 -25.89 47.38 -50.25
C LYS A 1025 -25.67 47.92 -48.82
N ALA A 1026 -25.68 47.05 -47.82
CA ALA A 1026 -25.42 47.39 -46.42
C ALA A 1026 -23.92 47.54 -46.06
N GLY A 1027 -23.01 47.41 -47.04
CA GLY A 1027 -21.57 47.49 -46.81
C GLY A 1027 -21.02 46.37 -45.92
N LYS A 1028 -21.60 45.17 -46.02
CA LYS A 1028 -21.15 43.94 -45.35
C LYS A 1028 -20.60 42.94 -46.37
N LYS A 1029 -19.76 42.01 -45.90
CA LYS A 1029 -19.28 40.87 -46.69
C LYS A 1029 -20.47 40.03 -47.18
N GLU A 1030 -20.35 39.45 -48.37
CA GLU A 1030 -21.31 38.46 -48.89
C GLU A 1030 -21.15 37.13 -48.14
N ILE A 1031 -22.24 36.37 -47.99
CA ILE A 1031 -22.23 35.00 -47.45
C ILE A 1031 -21.85 34.04 -48.57
N THR A 1032 -20.82 33.21 -48.35
CA THR A 1032 -20.46 32.11 -49.24
C THR A 1032 -21.37 30.90 -49.00
N LYS A 1033 -21.64 30.12 -50.05
CA LYS A 1033 -22.19 28.77 -49.90
C LYS A 1033 -21.14 27.85 -49.31
#